data_AF-A0A971ZRE3-F1
#
_entry.id   AF-A0A971ZRE3-F1
#
_cell.length_a   1.000
_cell.length_b   1.000
_cell.length_c   1.000
_cell.angle_alpha   90.00
_cell.angle_beta   90.00
_cell.angle_gamma   90.00
#
_symmetry.space_group_name_H-M   'P 1'
#
loop_
_entity.id
_entity.type
_entity.pdbx_description
1 polymer ?
#
loop_
_entity_poly.entity_id
_entity_poly.type
_entity_poly.pdbx_seq_one_letter_code
_entity_poly.pdbx_strand_id
1 'polypeptide(L)'
;MKQLLVFLSVVVSSGFLFAREPAWVFNNGPDVGLISVGQGELHHEVGLTKLIPTGTDLTLTVAMAAEDAFAADARPFFAVRYKYKTTITQAGLFFTTDTLTTLSDASYSMFPVVGDNTWRTAIVDMRSFAHNNWSGTITSFRFDPTNPSDRDSVYQVSRLGFFPSETEAEEFLAGAEDAPDYSEPTRFAAPLQRVLVPGGCLRDGYNQADFMLGSTTIASPSEVTVVRFRPQDAAGAESVVPVCETNCRGFTHFVAKQAGAYRLANQDVQLADVEDLAAETRWAIRFVVARQLLGVAEGRQFRPDEPLADSDWNAAVVRLGEYDIDLTTQPQPATRASAATVLARAVQTALGTAIDSPYTNEYLTRDRIRIGAWVNPLSEAVGQDFIETYSAGGFDWIIAHGALAGSEHREMLLRDCDRYGVELILGDGAYQNAFVATAEYFHHPCFAGTYVTDEPGTDQYDELAEICNAYYRETGGKLPYINLLPMYANAAQLKYGAGAAAIEYYDPDPDLFKKYCDAFCEKFDPPYICTDIYPLNWVDGRRVTYRDYCESINVIATSAREHEKDFWCCIQTFAWVPSKRTPTESEFRWQSYAMLSFGCKGLLCWTYAGYRPESPSLITADGKRTNAWYDAATVFKEIRKISDAFVRYKNVGALAHNCTDDTPYLKFSNPVQAFPTIEQIQCDDPLLIGCFTAKDGPGTALTIVNMSELEAVKTVQVRLKLGGTQVVAWPRGERFVLAPDADGFYLLTLPPGDGVLVEVE
;
A
#
# COMPACT_ATOMS: atom_id res chain seq x y z
N MET A 1 -13.02 38.30 54.16
CA MET A 1 -13.74 37.30 54.96
C MET A 1 -13.62 35.96 54.23
N LYS A 2 -12.90 35.01 54.83
CA LYS A 2 -12.78 33.57 54.53
C LYS A 2 -12.22 33.13 53.16
N GLN A 3 -10.90 32.94 53.16
CA GLN A 3 -10.18 31.90 52.39
C GLN A 3 -10.63 30.50 52.85
N LEU A 4 -10.75 29.56 51.91
CA LEU A 4 -10.88 28.13 52.20
C LEU A 4 -9.55 27.45 51.87
N LEU A 5 -8.93 26.85 52.90
CA LEU A 5 -7.75 26.00 52.82
C LEU A 5 -8.07 24.71 52.09
N VAL A 6 -7.15 24.25 51.23
CA VAL A 6 -6.91 22.82 51.01
C VAL A 6 -5.41 22.59 51.20
N PHE A 7 -5.11 21.68 52.13
CA PHE A 7 -3.78 21.30 52.60
C PHE A 7 -2.94 20.67 51.48
N LEU A 8 -1.73 21.18 51.29
CA LEU A 8 -0.66 20.54 50.53
C LEU A 8 0.10 19.59 51.47
N SER A 9 -0.17 18.30 51.41
CA SER A 9 0.65 17.28 52.08
C SER A 9 1.85 16.93 51.21
N VAL A 10 3.02 17.45 51.61
CA VAL A 10 4.33 17.04 51.10
C VAL A 10 4.62 15.65 51.64
N VAL A 11 4.56 14.64 50.76
CA VAL A 11 5.19 13.33 51.02
C VAL A 11 6.56 13.37 50.37
N VAL A 12 7.60 13.50 51.19
CA VAL A 12 8.97 13.19 50.82
C VAL A 12 9.07 11.66 50.76
N SER A 13 8.99 11.06 49.57
CA SER A 13 9.40 9.68 49.35
C SER A 13 10.87 9.67 48.96
N SER A 14 11.72 9.37 49.95
CA SER A 14 13.11 8.96 49.77
C SER A 14 13.19 7.79 48.79
N GLY A 15 13.86 8.02 47.66
CA GLY A 15 14.15 6.99 46.66
C GLY A 15 15.07 5.91 47.21
N PHE A 16 14.50 4.74 47.50
CA PHE A 16 15.21 3.48 47.33
C PHE A 16 15.02 3.10 45.86
N LEU A 17 16.07 3.27 45.05
CA LEU A 17 16.16 2.65 43.73
C LEU A 17 16.23 1.13 43.97
N PHE A 18 15.09 0.46 43.94
CA PHE A 18 15.06 -0.99 43.74
C PHE A 18 15.70 -1.27 42.39
N ALA A 19 16.71 -2.16 42.36
CA ALA A 19 17.22 -2.71 41.11
C ALA A 19 16.02 -3.27 40.33
N ARG A 20 16.00 -3.01 39.02
CA ARG A 20 14.96 -3.52 38.13
C ARG A 20 14.90 -5.04 38.29
N GLU A 21 13.71 -5.62 38.38
CA GLU A 21 13.59 -7.09 38.32
C GLU A 21 14.23 -7.57 37.02
N PRO A 22 15.05 -8.65 37.01
CA PRO A 22 15.70 -9.19 35.82
C PRO A 22 14.67 -9.90 34.94
N ALA A 23 13.77 -9.08 34.38
CA ALA A 23 12.62 -9.44 33.58
C ALA A 23 12.49 -8.42 32.44
N TRP A 24 12.25 -8.94 31.24
CA TRP A 24 12.23 -8.17 30.00
C TRP A 24 10.96 -8.46 29.23
N VAL A 25 10.33 -7.38 28.75
CA VAL A 25 9.09 -7.42 27.97
C VAL A 25 9.39 -6.91 26.57
N PHE A 26 9.25 -7.80 25.58
CA PHE A 26 9.61 -7.54 24.19
C PHE A 26 8.37 -7.24 23.33
N ASN A 27 7.33 -8.09 23.42
CA ASN A 27 6.07 -7.79 22.75
C ASN A 27 5.38 -6.61 23.43
N ASN A 28 5.10 -5.56 22.65
CA ASN A 28 4.49 -4.31 23.09
C ASN A 28 5.21 -3.69 24.30
N GLY A 29 6.49 -4.02 24.43
CA GLY A 29 7.29 -3.74 25.61
C GLY A 29 8.57 -3.00 25.26
N PRO A 30 9.15 -2.28 26.23
CA PRO A 30 10.28 -1.39 25.98
C PRO A 30 11.60 -2.11 25.72
N ASP A 31 11.69 -3.42 25.95
CA ASP A 31 12.96 -4.14 26.02
C ASP A 31 13.39 -4.79 24.70
N VAL A 32 12.58 -4.70 23.63
CA VAL A 32 12.95 -5.27 22.32
C VAL A 32 14.28 -4.73 21.81
N GLY A 33 14.58 -3.45 22.05
CA GLY A 33 15.84 -2.81 21.66
C GLY A 33 17.06 -3.29 22.45
N LEU A 34 16.88 -4.08 23.50
CA LEU A 34 17.96 -4.65 24.31
C LEU A 34 18.35 -6.07 23.84
N ILE A 35 17.60 -6.66 22.91
CA ILE A 35 17.86 -8.01 22.39
C ILE A 35 19.09 -7.98 21.49
N SER A 36 20.05 -8.85 21.79
CA SER A 36 21.11 -9.25 20.87
C SER A 36 20.88 -10.69 20.42
N VAL A 37 20.91 -10.91 19.10
CA VAL A 37 20.63 -12.20 18.45
C VAL A 37 21.90 -12.74 17.80
N GLY A 38 22.24 -14.00 18.10
CA GLY A 38 23.28 -14.75 17.38
C GLY A 38 22.66 -15.69 16.34
N GLN A 39 23.30 -15.85 15.18
CA GLN A 39 22.82 -16.62 14.01
C GLN A 39 21.32 -16.48 13.73
N GLY A 40 20.80 -15.26 13.81
CA GLY A 40 19.42 -14.94 13.47
C GLY A 40 19.20 -13.46 13.22
N GLU A 41 18.03 -13.14 12.68
CA GLU A 41 17.55 -11.79 12.44
C GLU A 41 16.40 -11.48 13.39
N LEU A 42 16.44 -10.29 13.99
CA LEU A 42 15.39 -9.75 14.84
C LEU A 42 14.44 -8.92 13.98
N HIS A 43 13.17 -9.31 13.93
CA HIS A 43 12.11 -8.51 13.33
C HIS A 43 11.16 -8.05 14.42
N HIS A 44 11.04 -6.74 14.57
CA HIS A 44 10.00 -6.14 15.39
C HIS A 44 8.94 -5.55 14.48
N GLU A 45 7.75 -6.11 14.50
CA GLU A 45 6.68 -5.76 13.58
C GLU A 45 5.37 -5.69 14.34
N VAL A 46 4.66 -4.57 14.22
CA VAL A 46 3.37 -4.33 14.89
C VAL A 46 3.42 -4.71 16.37
N GLY A 47 4.46 -4.25 17.06
CA GLY A 47 4.69 -4.52 18.47
C GLY A 47 5.10 -5.96 18.82
N LEU A 48 5.18 -6.89 17.85
CA LEU A 48 5.59 -8.28 18.09
C LEU A 48 7.06 -8.52 17.75
N THR A 49 7.73 -9.31 18.59
CA THR A 49 9.14 -9.66 18.45
C THR A 49 9.28 -11.06 17.84
N LYS A 50 9.76 -11.11 16.60
CA LYS A 50 10.02 -12.32 15.81
C LYS A 50 11.54 -12.51 15.66
N LEU A 51 12.01 -13.75 15.80
CA LEU A 51 13.39 -14.15 15.56
C LEU A 51 13.41 -15.16 14.41
N ILE A 52 14.17 -14.86 13.37
CA ILE A 52 14.35 -15.71 12.19
C ILE A 52 15.77 -16.28 12.20
N PRO A 53 15.96 -17.60 12.35
CA PRO A 53 17.29 -18.21 12.33
C PRO A 53 17.97 -18.05 10.96
N THR A 54 19.22 -17.62 10.99
CA THR A 54 20.12 -17.63 9.83
C THR A 54 21.14 -18.77 9.90
N GLY A 55 21.13 -19.55 10.99
CA GLY A 55 22.00 -20.71 11.19
C GLY A 55 21.45 -21.70 12.22
N THR A 56 22.35 -22.49 12.81
CA THR A 56 22.01 -23.57 13.75
C THR A 56 22.20 -23.20 15.22
N ASP A 57 22.61 -21.95 15.48
CA ASP A 57 22.86 -21.42 16.83
C ASP A 57 22.06 -20.12 17.04
N LEU A 58 20.74 -20.15 16.84
CA LEU A 58 19.87 -19.01 17.15
C LEU A 58 19.91 -18.74 18.65
N THR A 59 20.31 -17.54 19.04
CA THR A 59 20.39 -17.14 20.44
C THR A 59 19.71 -15.82 20.67
N LEU A 60 19.20 -15.63 21.88
CA LEU A 60 18.69 -14.37 22.40
C LEU A 60 19.44 -14.06 23.69
N THR A 61 20.07 -12.90 23.73
CA THR A 61 20.72 -12.36 24.92
C THR A 61 20.19 -10.97 25.20
N VAL A 62 20.18 -10.60 26.48
CA VAL A 62 19.94 -9.21 26.89
C VAL A 62 21.10 -8.79 27.78
N ALA A 63 21.65 -7.60 27.54
CA ALA A 63 22.76 -7.11 28.34
C ALA A 63 22.31 -6.91 29.79
N MET A 64 23.01 -7.57 30.73
CA MET A 64 22.86 -7.34 32.16
C MET A 64 23.98 -6.42 32.62
N ALA A 65 23.62 -5.27 33.20
CA ALA A 65 24.59 -4.41 33.88
C ALA A 65 24.99 -5.03 35.22
N ALA A 66 26.05 -4.51 35.87
CA ALA A 66 26.52 -5.05 37.15
C ALA A 66 25.45 -4.94 38.24
N GLU A 67 24.59 -3.92 38.15
CA GLU A 67 23.43 -3.69 38.99
C GLU A 67 22.25 -4.65 38.74
N ASP A 68 22.22 -5.33 37.58
CA ASP A 68 21.20 -6.34 37.24
C ASP A 68 21.61 -7.75 37.70
N ALA A 69 22.85 -7.94 38.16
CA ALA A 69 23.33 -9.20 38.70
C ALA A 69 22.58 -9.57 39.98
N PHE A 70 22.25 -10.86 40.15
CA PHE A 70 21.42 -11.33 41.26
C PHE A 70 21.92 -12.64 41.86
N ALA A 71 21.64 -12.86 43.14
CA ALA A 71 21.98 -14.11 43.81
C ALA A 71 21.13 -15.26 43.25
N ALA A 72 21.77 -16.36 42.88
CA ALA A 72 21.12 -17.49 42.21
C ALA A 72 19.99 -18.11 43.06
N ASP A 73 20.16 -18.16 44.39
CA ASP A 73 19.17 -18.68 45.34
C ASP A 73 17.96 -17.76 45.52
N ALA A 74 18.16 -16.45 45.34
CA ALA A 74 17.09 -15.46 45.42
C ALA A 74 16.15 -15.53 44.21
N ARG A 75 16.59 -16.05 43.06
CA ARG A 75 15.79 -16.13 41.82
C ARG A 75 16.01 -17.45 41.08
N PRO A 76 15.50 -18.58 41.59
CA PRO A 76 15.76 -19.88 41.00
C PRO A 76 14.87 -20.23 39.81
N PHE A 77 13.81 -19.44 39.52
CA PHE A 77 12.86 -19.76 38.46
C PHE A 77 13.11 -18.91 37.22
N PHE A 78 13.54 -19.52 36.12
CA PHE A 78 13.53 -18.89 34.81
C PHE A 78 12.16 -19.05 34.17
N ALA A 79 11.61 -17.99 33.59
CA ALA A 79 10.31 -18.01 32.97
C ALA A 79 10.34 -17.35 31.59
N VAL A 80 9.65 -17.92 30.61
CA VAL A 80 9.56 -17.40 29.25
C VAL A 80 8.18 -17.62 28.65
N ARG A 81 7.67 -16.61 27.94
CA ARG A 81 6.48 -16.72 27.11
C ARG A 81 6.87 -16.66 25.65
N TYR A 82 6.47 -17.67 24.91
CA TYR A 82 6.95 -17.90 23.56
C TYR A 82 5.87 -18.43 22.63
N LYS A 83 6.07 -18.25 21.33
CA LYS A 83 5.28 -18.87 20.26
C LYS A 83 6.25 -19.33 19.20
N TYR A 84 6.50 -20.63 19.19
CA TYR A 84 7.47 -21.23 18.27
C TYR A 84 6.73 -21.99 17.19
N LYS A 85 7.24 -21.89 15.98
CA LYS A 85 6.86 -22.72 14.84
C LYS A 85 8.10 -23.50 14.45
N THR A 86 8.22 -24.71 14.97
CA THR A 86 9.41 -25.55 14.83
C THR A 86 9.05 -27.02 15.12
N THR A 87 9.84 -27.96 14.60
CA THR A 87 9.75 -29.37 15.00
C THR A 87 10.63 -29.69 16.21
N ILE A 88 11.49 -28.75 16.61
CA ILE A 88 12.43 -28.91 17.72
C ILE A 88 11.70 -28.70 19.04
N THR A 89 11.93 -29.61 19.99
CA THR A 89 11.15 -29.71 21.24
C THR A 89 11.94 -29.31 22.48
N GLN A 90 13.12 -28.72 22.30
CA GLN A 90 14.03 -28.38 23.39
C GLN A 90 14.57 -26.97 23.19
N ALA A 91 14.46 -26.17 24.25
CA ALA A 91 15.12 -24.89 24.42
C ALA A 91 16.23 -25.02 25.46
N GLY A 92 17.07 -24.01 25.58
CA GLY A 92 18.15 -24.04 26.54
C GLY A 92 18.52 -22.67 27.08
N LEU A 93 19.15 -22.68 28.24
CA LEU A 93 19.71 -21.49 28.86
C LEU A 93 21.16 -21.75 29.25
N PHE A 94 22.08 -20.92 28.78
CA PHE A 94 23.42 -20.79 29.34
C PHE A 94 23.46 -19.61 30.30
N PHE A 95 24.35 -19.65 31.29
CA PHE A 95 24.53 -18.55 32.24
C PHE A 95 25.98 -18.45 32.73
N THR A 96 26.36 -17.27 33.20
CA THR A 96 27.62 -17.05 33.91
C THR A 96 27.37 -16.68 35.35
N THR A 97 28.37 -16.94 36.19
CA THR A 97 28.38 -16.51 37.58
C THR A 97 29.68 -15.79 37.93
N ASP A 98 29.76 -15.24 39.14
CA ASP A 98 31.00 -14.75 39.74
C ASP A 98 32.15 -15.77 39.75
N THR A 99 31.84 -17.07 39.69
CA THR A 99 32.84 -18.15 39.55
C THR A 99 32.89 -18.79 38.17
N LEU A 100 31.75 -18.84 37.45
CA LEU A 100 31.66 -19.41 36.10
C LEU A 100 31.65 -18.27 35.09
N THR A 101 32.82 -17.72 34.77
CA THR A 101 32.94 -16.45 34.03
C THR A 101 32.78 -16.59 32.50
N THR A 102 32.55 -17.79 31.99
CA THR A 102 32.40 -18.07 30.54
C THR A 102 31.23 -19.00 30.28
N LEU A 103 30.42 -18.68 29.27
CA LEU A 103 29.36 -19.57 28.79
C LEU A 103 29.98 -20.88 28.30
N SER A 104 29.48 -22.00 28.82
CA SER A 104 29.93 -23.34 28.48
C SER A 104 28.86 -24.37 28.88
N ASP A 105 29.02 -25.60 28.44
CA ASP A 105 28.14 -26.73 28.77
C ASP A 105 27.98 -26.95 30.29
N ALA A 106 28.90 -26.43 31.10
CA ALA A 106 28.77 -26.44 32.56
C ALA A 106 27.56 -25.65 33.07
N SER A 107 27.05 -24.67 32.30
CA SER A 107 25.87 -23.88 32.64
C SER A 107 24.63 -24.24 31.81
N TYR A 108 24.78 -25.13 30.83
CA TYR A 108 23.70 -25.38 29.88
C TYR A 108 22.53 -26.12 30.53
N SER A 109 21.39 -25.45 30.54
CA SER A 109 20.17 -25.86 31.21
C SER A 109 19.06 -26.05 30.19
N MET A 110 18.87 -27.29 29.75
CA MET A 110 17.96 -27.66 28.66
C MET A 110 16.57 -28.05 29.15
N PHE A 111 15.52 -27.47 28.58
CA PHE A 111 14.14 -27.71 28.99
C PHE A 111 13.18 -27.87 27.80
N PRO A 112 12.04 -28.58 27.97
CA PRO A 112 11.15 -28.87 26.86
C PRO A 112 10.33 -27.64 26.42
N VAL A 113 10.08 -27.55 25.12
CA VAL A 113 9.19 -26.56 24.47
C VAL A 113 8.32 -27.21 23.40
N VAL A 114 7.31 -26.50 22.90
CA VAL A 114 6.34 -26.98 21.91
C VAL A 114 6.28 -25.98 20.75
N GLY A 115 6.52 -26.46 19.53
CA GLY A 115 6.60 -25.65 18.31
C GLY A 115 5.33 -25.61 17.47
N ASP A 116 4.15 -25.57 18.09
CA ASP A 116 2.84 -25.66 17.42
C ASP A 116 2.26 -24.31 16.95
N ASN A 117 3.09 -23.27 16.92
CA ASN A 117 2.73 -21.91 16.53
C ASN A 117 1.58 -21.33 17.36
N THR A 118 1.47 -21.72 18.63
CA THR A 118 0.55 -21.15 19.62
C THR A 118 1.35 -20.50 20.76
N TRP A 119 0.79 -19.48 21.41
CA TRP A 119 1.43 -18.88 22.60
C TRP A 119 1.46 -19.88 23.75
N ARG A 120 2.64 -20.07 24.31
CA ARG A 120 2.98 -21.02 25.36
C ARG A 120 3.84 -20.33 26.42
N THR A 121 3.93 -20.96 27.59
CA THR A 121 4.74 -20.52 28.71
C THR A 121 5.61 -21.67 29.20
N ALA A 122 6.85 -21.39 29.58
CA ALA A 122 7.71 -22.33 30.30
C ALA A 122 8.24 -21.66 31.57
N ILE A 123 8.18 -22.38 32.68
CA ILE A 123 8.79 -22.01 33.95
C ILE A 123 9.72 -23.15 34.35
N VAL A 124 10.96 -22.82 34.68
CA VAL A 124 12.06 -23.77 34.86
C VAL A 124 12.75 -23.48 36.18
N ASP A 125 12.77 -24.46 37.09
CA ASP A 125 13.58 -24.37 38.31
C ASP A 125 15.04 -24.68 38.00
N MET A 126 15.88 -23.65 37.97
CA MET A 126 17.29 -23.74 37.59
C MET A 126 18.13 -24.58 38.56
N ARG A 127 17.63 -24.85 39.77
CA ARG A 127 18.29 -25.72 40.75
C ARG A 127 18.11 -27.20 40.41
N SER A 128 17.17 -27.54 39.53
CA SER A 128 16.85 -28.94 39.21
C SER A 128 17.83 -29.59 38.23
N PHE A 129 18.73 -28.81 37.61
CA PHE A 129 19.69 -29.31 36.63
C PHE A 129 20.90 -30.03 37.28
N ALA A 130 21.30 -31.15 36.67
CA ALA A 130 22.33 -32.05 37.20
C ALA A 130 23.72 -31.42 37.36
N HIS A 131 24.03 -30.32 36.66
CA HIS A 131 25.31 -29.63 36.77
C HIS A 131 25.46 -28.88 38.12
N ASN A 132 24.37 -28.61 38.85
CA ASN A 132 24.36 -27.94 40.16
C ASN A 132 25.10 -26.57 40.20
N ASN A 133 25.29 -25.93 39.04
CA ASN A 133 26.06 -24.69 38.92
C ASN A 133 25.21 -23.42 39.08
N TRP A 134 23.89 -23.55 39.30
CA TRP A 134 23.03 -22.41 39.64
C TRP A 134 23.29 -21.96 41.07
N SER A 135 24.38 -21.22 41.27
CA SER A 135 24.91 -20.83 42.58
C SER A 135 25.69 -19.50 42.46
N GLY A 136 26.00 -18.88 43.60
CA GLY A 136 26.72 -17.61 43.61
C GLY A 136 25.89 -16.45 43.06
N THR A 137 26.54 -15.55 42.34
CA THR A 137 25.90 -14.39 41.72
C THR A 137 25.80 -14.60 40.21
N ILE A 138 24.58 -14.62 39.66
CA ILE A 138 24.33 -14.70 38.21
C ILE A 138 24.68 -13.37 37.58
N THR A 139 25.58 -13.39 36.59
CA THR A 139 26.15 -12.19 35.96
C THR A 139 25.72 -12.01 34.51
N SER A 140 25.33 -13.09 33.82
CA SER A 140 24.75 -13.01 32.48
C SER A 140 24.01 -14.31 32.12
N PHE A 141 23.21 -14.27 31.06
CA PHE A 141 22.62 -15.45 30.45
C PHE A 141 22.64 -15.36 28.93
N ARG A 142 22.46 -16.50 28.29
CA ARG A 142 22.15 -16.65 26.87
C ARG A 142 21.00 -17.64 26.75
N PHE A 143 19.89 -17.19 26.20
CA PHE A 143 18.73 -18.02 25.95
C PHE A 143 18.78 -18.54 24.51
N ASP A 144 18.61 -19.85 24.36
CA ASP A 144 18.54 -20.52 23.08
C ASP A 144 17.07 -20.94 22.88
N PRO A 145 16.28 -20.25 22.02
CA PRO A 145 14.90 -20.62 21.75
C PRO A 145 14.76 -22.10 21.37
N THR A 146 15.75 -22.61 20.63
CA THR A 146 16.02 -24.03 20.36
C THR A 146 17.52 -24.25 20.24
N ASN A 147 17.99 -25.47 20.54
CA ASN A 147 19.38 -25.86 20.32
C ASN A 147 19.49 -27.33 19.87
N PRO A 148 19.97 -27.63 18.63
CA PRO A 148 20.30 -26.64 17.60
C PRO A 148 19.05 -25.88 17.14
N SER A 149 19.21 -24.74 16.48
CA SER A 149 18.15 -24.13 15.67
C SER A 149 18.18 -24.66 14.23
N ASP A 150 17.11 -24.41 13.48
CA ASP A 150 17.02 -24.67 12.04
C ASP A 150 16.48 -23.43 11.32
N ARG A 151 16.82 -23.27 10.03
CA ARG A 151 16.46 -22.09 9.23
C ARG A 151 14.99 -22.03 8.80
N ASP A 152 14.23 -23.09 9.03
CA ASP A 152 12.82 -23.19 8.64
C ASP A 152 11.87 -22.77 9.77
N SER A 153 12.41 -22.63 10.98
CA SER A 153 11.66 -22.30 12.17
C SER A 153 11.44 -20.80 12.35
N VAL A 154 10.31 -20.44 12.96
CA VAL A 154 10.00 -19.06 13.34
C VAL A 154 9.77 -19.01 14.84
N TYR A 155 10.47 -18.11 15.51
CA TYR A 155 10.38 -17.96 16.95
C TYR A 155 9.79 -16.59 17.28
N GLN A 156 8.85 -16.55 18.22
CA GLN A 156 8.43 -15.31 18.86
C GLN A 156 8.64 -15.45 20.36
N VAL A 157 9.20 -14.42 20.96
CA VAL A 157 9.42 -14.35 22.40
C VAL A 157 8.77 -13.06 22.88
N SER A 158 7.75 -13.22 23.72
CA SER A 158 6.99 -12.08 24.25
C SER A 158 7.71 -11.43 25.41
N ARG A 159 8.20 -12.25 26.34
CA ARG A 159 8.84 -11.83 27.58
C ARG A 159 9.56 -12.98 28.24
N LEU A 160 10.58 -12.68 29.03
CA LEU A 160 11.29 -13.65 29.87
C LEU A 160 11.89 -13.00 31.12
N GLY A 161 12.26 -13.78 32.12
CA GLY A 161 12.93 -13.27 33.32
C GLY A 161 13.27 -14.33 34.37
N PHE A 162 13.80 -13.87 35.50
CA PHE A 162 14.16 -14.70 36.66
C PHE A 162 13.43 -14.26 37.94
N PHE A 163 12.80 -15.22 38.62
CA PHE A 163 11.81 -14.96 39.68
C PHE A 163 12.14 -15.73 40.97
N PRO A 164 11.80 -15.17 42.15
CA PRO A 164 11.98 -15.83 43.44
C PRO A 164 10.99 -16.97 43.68
N SER A 165 9.83 -16.96 43.00
CA SER A 165 8.80 -17.98 43.11
C SER A 165 8.14 -18.30 41.76
N GLU A 166 7.59 -19.51 41.63
CA GLU A 166 6.82 -19.93 40.45
C GLU A 166 5.55 -19.07 40.27
N THR A 167 4.89 -18.67 41.37
CA THR A 167 3.71 -17.79 41.33
C THR A 167 4.02 -16.43 40.72
N GLU A 168 5.14 -15.80 41.10
CA GLU A 168 5.54 -14.52 40.50
C GLU A 168 5.91 -14.66 39.03
N ALA A 169 6.52 -15.78 38.64
CA ALA A 169 6.75 -16.10 37.24
C ALA A 169 5.42 -16.22 36.47
N GLU A 170 4.44 -16.96 37.00
CA GLU A 170 3.11 -17.10 36.38
C GLU A 170 2.41 -15.75 36.19
N GLU A 171 2.42 -14.89 37.21
CA GLU A 171 1.83 -13.55 37.15
C GLU A 171 2.49 -12.68 36.06
N PHE A 172 3.82 -12.71 35.96
CA PHE A 172 4.57 -11.99 34.94
C PHE A 172 4.22 -12.46 33.51
N LEU A 173 4.12 -13.79 33.32
CA LEU A 173 3.78 -14.38 32.02
C LEU A 173 2.30 -14.15 31.65
N ALA A 174 1.40 -14.07 32.63
CA ALA A 174 -0.03 -13.84 32.43
C ALA A 174 -0.35 -12.40 31.98
N GLY A 175 0.48 -11.42 32.36
CA GLY A 175 0.33 -10.02 31.92
C GLY A 175 0.71 -9.75 30.46
N ALA A 176 0.76 -10.78 29.61
CA ALA A 176 1.21 -10.70 28.23
C ALA A 176 0.18 -10.13 27.28
N GLU A 177 0.60 -9.10 26.54
CA GLU A 177 -0.15 -8.53 25.43
C GLU A 177 0.53 -8.98 24.14
N ASP A 178 0.07 -10.10 23.56
CA ASP A 178 0.65 -10.68 22.34
C ASP A 178 -0.22 -10.50 21.11
N ALA A 179 -1.19 -9.59 21.21
CA ALA A 179 -1.84 -9.05 20.05
C ALA A 179 -0.86 -8.10 19.35
N PRO A 180 -0.79 -8.11 18.01
CA PRO A 180 -0.16 -7.04 17.28
C PRO A 180 -0.66 -5.66 17.76
N ASP A 181 0.26 -4.79 18.15
CA ASP A 181 -0.02 -3.39 18.40
C ASP A 181 0.07 -2.61 17.09
N TYR A 182 -1.09 -2.45 16.45
CA TYR A 182 -1.24 -1.67 15.23
C TYR A 182 -1.37 -0.15 15.49
N SER A 183 -1.26 0.31 16.75
CA SER A 183 -1.19 1.73 17.12
C SER A 183 0.25 2.27 17.07
N GLU A 184 1.24 1.38 17.18
CA GLU A 184 2.66 1.67 16.94
C GLU A 184 2.93 1.82 15.41
N PRO A 185 3.50 2.95 14.95
CA PRO A 185 3.90 3.08 13.55
C PRO A 185 5.06 2.12 13.23
N THR A 186 4.88 1.21 12.27
CA THR A 186 5.97 0.36 11.75
C THR A 186 7.11 1.25 11.23
N ARG A 187 8.29 1.19 11.89
CA ARG A 187 9.49 1.92 11.48
C ARG A 187 10.29 1.08 10.48
N PHE A 188 10.47 1.62 9.27
CA PHE A 188 11.27 0.99 8.22
C PHE A 188 12.76 0.94 8.61
N ALA A 189 13.41 -0.21 8.41
CA ALA A 189 14.76 -0.51 8.90
C ALA A 189 15.92 -0.11 7.96
N ALA A 190 15.64 0.57 6.84
CA ALA A 190 16.69 1.05 5.93
C ALA A 190 16.27 2.37 5.23
N PRO A 191 17.22 3.22 4.82
CA PRO A 191 16.93 4.36 3.97
C PRO A 191 16.45 3.88 2.60
N LEU A 192 15.21 4.23 2.24
CA LEU A 192 14.61 4.05 0.91
C LEU A 192 15.50 4.74 -0.14
N GLN A 193 16.38 3.99 -0.81
CA GLN A 193 17.18 4.52 -1.92
C GLN A 193 16.42 4.33 -3.23
N ARG A 194 15.95 5.48 -3.75
CA ARG A 194 15.06 5.74 -4.89
C ARG A 194 13.56 5.66 -4.56
N VAL A 195 12.99 6.83 -4.31
CA VAL A 195 11.55 7.09 -4.28
C VAL A 195 11.22 8.06 -5.41
N LEU A 196 10.46 7.59 -6.38
CA LEU A 196 9.62 8.44 -7.23
C LEU A 196 8.44 8.88 -6.37
N VAL A 197 8.25 10.20 -6.25
CA VAL A 197 7.23 10.79 -5.38
C VAL A 197 6.09 11.32 -6.25
N PRO A 198 4.88 10.75 -6.19
CA PRO A 198 3.67 11.54 -6.34
C PRO A 198 3.28 12.02 -4.94
N GLY A 199 3.64 13.26 -4.63
CA GLY A 199 3.24 13.98 -3.42
C GLY A 199 3.49 13.26 -2.07
N GLY A 200 4.59 13.59 -1.40
CA GLY A 200 4.95 13.07 -0.08
C GLY A 200 4.39 13.71 1.21
N CYS A 201 4.92 13.28 2.34
CA CYS A 201 5.43 14.14 3.40
C CYS A 201 6.28 13.23 4.27
N LEU A 202 7.59 13.47 4.34
CA LEU A 202 8.46 12.84 5.33
C LEU A 202 9.19 13.97 6.05
N ARG A 203 9.06 14.01 7.38
CA ARG A 203 9.90 14.82 8.27
C ARG A 203 11.02 13.92 8.77
N ASP A 204 12.23 14.11 8.23
CA ASP A 204 13.50 14.26 8.95
C ASP A 204 14.73 13.86 8.10
N GLY A 205 15.67 14.80 7.92
CA GLY A 205 17.11 14.60 7.62
C GLY A 205 17.58 14.34 6.16
N TYR A 206 18.04 15.39 5.45
CA TYR A 206 18.67 15.35 4.10
C TYR A 206 20.16 14.88 4.14
N ASN A 207 20.85 14.46 3.05
CA ASN A 207 21.43 15.24 1.92
C ASN A 207 22.24 14.29 0.96
N GLN A 208 22.69 14.56 -0.28
CA GLN A 208 22.94 15.80 -1.03
C GLN A 208 23.13 15.50 -2.55
N ALA A 209 22.15 15.85 -3.36
CA ALA A 209 22.30 16.35 -4.74
C ALA A 209 20.90 16.64 -5.29
N ASP A 210 20.34 17.80 -4.93
CA ASP A 210 19.86 18.78 -5.88
C ASP A 210 19.21 19.97 -5.15
N PHE A 211 19.60 21.17 -5.58
CA PHE A 211 19.32 22.44 -4.92
C PHE A 211 17.97 23.00 -5.38
N MET A 212 17.07 23.36 -4.45
CA MET A 212 16.23 24.56 -4.51
C MET A 212 15.66 24.90 -3.11
N LEU A 213 15.53 26.21 -2.84
CA LEU A 213 15.40 26.82 -1.50
C LEU A 213 14.02 26.61 -0.85
N GLY A 214 13.99 26.06 0.36
CA GLY A 214 12.86 26.11 1.29
C GLY A 214 13.25 26.82 2.60
N SER A 215 12.44 27.76 3.06
CA SER A 215 12.60 28.40 4.38
C SER A 215 11.96 27.55 5.48
N THR A 216 12.65 27.39 6.61
CA THR A 216 12.34 26.48 7.72
C THR A 216 11.32 27.00 8.73
N THR A 217 10.55 28.06 8.41
CA THR A 217 9.64 28.72 9.37
C THR A 217 8.26 29.03 8.76
N ILE A 218 7.48 28.00 8.44
CA ILE A 218 6.05 28.18 8.07
C ILE A 218 5.21 27.20 8.88
N ALA A 219 4.35 27.71 9.77
CA ALA A 219 3.57 26.92 10.71
C ALA A 219 2.18 26.49 10.17
N SER A 220 1.62 27.22 9.18
CA SER A 220 0.27 26.98 8.62
C SER A 220 0.15 27.50 7.18
N PRO A 221 0.31 26.66 6.13
CA PRO A 221 0.09 27.06 4.74
C PRO A 221 -1.42 27.18 4.41
N SER A 222 -1.80 28.10 3.51
CA SER A 222 -3.20 28.28 3.04
C SER A 222 -3.32 28.34 1.51
N GLU A 223 -4.54 28.15 0.99
CA GLU A 223 -4.90 28.07 -0.45
C GLU A 223 -4.56 29.30 -1.31
N VAL A 224 -4.06 30.39 -0.71
CA VAL A 224 -3.81 31.69 -1.38
C VAL A 224 -2.38 32.19 -1.17
N THR A 225 -1.41 31.28 -1.20
CA THR A 225 0.01 31.66 -1.02
C THR A 225 0.55 32.34 -2.28
N VAL A 226 0.79 33.66 -2.22
CA VAL A 226 1.30 34.46 -3.35
C VAL A 226 2.80 34.76 -3.24
N VAL A 227 3.51 34.82 -4.37
CA VAL A 227 4.92 35.28 -4.42
C VAL A 227 4.95 36.81 -4.47
N ARG A 228 5.62 37.42 -3.49
CA ARG A 228 5.90 38.84 -3.42
C ARG A 228 7.35 39.11 -3.83
N PHE A 229 7.55 40.14 -4.66
CA PHE A 229 8.84 40.54 -5.21
C PHE A 229 9.20 41.98 -4.80
N ARG A 230 10.47 42.23 -4.50
CA ARG A 230 11.05 43.56 -4.26
C ARG A 230 12.37 43.71 -5.04
N PRO A 231 12.49 44.65 -5.99
CA PRO A 231 13.72 44.87 -6.75
C PRO A 231 14.94 45.22 -5.88
N GLN A 232 16.15 44.88 -6.34
CA GLN A 232 17.42 45.10 -5.62
C GLN A 232 17.83 46.60 -5.55
N ASP A 233 17.36 47.41 -6.51
CA ASP A 233 17.85 48.77 -6.72
C ASP A 233 16.73 49.79 -6.39
N ALA A 234 16.69 50.24 -5.13
CA ALA A 234 15.98 51.40 -4.60
C ALA A 234 14.42 51.38 -4.50
N ALA A 235 13.94 51.67 -3.28
CA ALA A 235 12.65 52.28 -2.90
C ALA A 235 11.31 51.72 -3.47
N GLY A 236 11.30 50.64 -4.24
CA GLY A 236 10.09 50.04 -4.79
C GLY A 236 9.22 49.37 -3.72
N ALA A 237 7.92 49.69 -3.74
CA ALA A 237 6.91 48.96 -2.95
C ALA A 237 6.89 47.50 -3.40
N GLU A 238 6.74 46.59 -2.42
CA GLU A 238 6.66 45.15 -2.68
C GLU A 238 5.43 44.83 -3.56
N SER A 239 5.65 44.13 -4.67
CA SER A 239 4.61 43.77 -5.64
C SER A 239 4.35 42.26 -5.65
N VAL A 240 3.19 41.86 -6.14
CA VAL A 240 2.82 40.43 -6.30
C VAL A 240 3.21 39.97 -7.70
N VAL A 241 3.82 38.80 -7.81
CA VAL A 241 4.15 38.17 -9.11
C VAL A 241 2.89 37.48 -9.63
N PRO A 242 2.30 37.95 -10.75
CA PRO A 242 1.00 37.49 -11.24
C PRO A 242 1.04 36.11 -11.91
N VAL A 243 2.23 35.59 -12.22
CA VAL A 243 2.43 34.26 -12.81
C VAL A 243 3.22 33.40 -11.81
N CYS A 244 2.56 33.04 -10.71
CA CYS A 244 3.07 32.07 -9.75
C CYS A 244 1.95 31.11 -9.34
N GLU A 245 2.30 29.83 -9.20
CA GLU A 245 1.39 28.79 -8.71
C GLU A 245 2.02 28.16 -7.48
N THR A 246 1.37 28.26 -6.32
CA THR A 246 1.79 27.62 -5.08
C THR A 246 0.80 26.52 -4.72
N ASN A 247 1.25 25.27 -4.63
CA ASN A 247 0.38 24.17 -4.20
C ASN A 247 0.29 24.06 -2.67
N CYS A 248 -0.69 23.30 -2.18
CA CYS A 248 -0.94 23.04 -0.75
C CYS A 248 0.15 22.19 -0.05
N ARG A 249 1.21 21.83 -0.78
CA ARG A 249 2.43 21.19 -0.29
C ARG A 249 3.61 22.17 -0.14
N GLY A 250 3.40 23.45 -0.46
CA GLY A 250 4.38 24.53 -0.33
C GLY A 250 5.29 24.72 -1.55
N PHE A 251 5.03 24.05 -2.67
CA PHE A 251 5.84 24.21 -3.89
C PHE A 251 5.28 25.31 -4.77
N THR A 252 6.14 26.27 -5.13
CA THR A 252 5.77 27.39 -5.97
C THR A 252 6.55 27.38 -7.28
N HIS A 253 5.87 27.34 -8.43
CA HIS A 253 6.51 27.48 -9.73
C HIS A 253 6.40 28.93 -10.22
N PHE A 254 7.54 29.56 -10.49
CA PHE A 254 7.64 30.87 -11.14
C PHE A 254 9.02 31.05 -11.80
N VAL A 255 9.12 31.93 -12.79
CA VAL A 255 10.39 32.27 -13.47
C VAL A 255 10.84 33.66 -13.05
N ALA A 256 11.95 33.76 -12.30
CA ALA A 256 12.53 35.04 -11.90
C ALA A 256 13.22 35.72 -13.09
N LYS A 257 12.79 36.93 -13.45
CA LYS A 257 13.35 37.70 -14.58
C LYS A 257 14.05 39.01 -14.18
N GLN A 258 14.04 39.41 -12.90
CA GLN A 258 14.67 40.65 -12.41
C GLN A 258 15.44 40.39 -11.10
N ALA A 259 16.52 41.14 -10.87
CA ALA A 259 17.32 41.04 -9.64
C ALA A 259 16.59 41.70 -8.46
N GLY A 260 16.39 40.95 -7.37
CA GLY A 260 15.65 41.41 -6.18
C GLY A 260 15.31 40.29 -5.19
N ALA A 261 14.59 40.62 -4.12
CA ALA A 261 14.15 39.68 -3.08
C ALA A 261 12.72 39.17 -3.35
N TYR A 262 12.55 37.84 -3.36
CA TYR A 262 11.27 37.16 -3.53
C TYR A 262 10.86 36.43 -2.23
N ARG A 263 9.57 36.45 -1.84
CA ARG A 263 9.06 35.75 -0.65
C ARG A 263 7.59 35.33 -0.78
N LEU A 264 7.18 34.28 -0.07
CA LEU A 264 5.78 33.82 0.00
C LEU A 264 4.96 34.63 1.04
N ALA A 265 3.67 34.87 0.80
CA ALA A 265 2.76 35.58 1.72
C ALA A 265 1.36 34.93 1.80
N ASN A 266 0.86 34.65 3.02
CA ASN A 266 -0.47 34.06 3.30
C ASN A 266 -1.48 35.14 3.74
N GLN A 267 -2.64 35.24 3.10
CA GLN A 267 -3.86 35.87 3.68
C GLN A 267 -5.11 35.09 3.23
N ASP A 268 -6.06 34.88 4.14
CA ASP A 268 -7.28 34.09 3.92
C ASP A 268 -8.35 34.87 3.11
N VAL A 269 -9.07 34.18 2.21
CA VAL A 269 -10.27 34.71 1.54
C VAL A 269 -11.40 33.68 1.62
N GLN A 270 -12.56 34.06 2.15
CA GLN A 270 -13.72 33.17 2.30
C GLN A 270 -14.57 33.09 1.00
N LEU A 271 -15.15 31.90 0.74
CA LEU A 271 -15.88 31.51 -0.49
C LEU A 271 -17.41 31.36 -0.32
N ALA A 272 -18.03 32.07 0.64
CA ALA A 272 -19.42 31.81 1.05
C ALA A 272 -20.54 32.24 0.06
N ASP A 273 -20.24 32.72 -1.15
CA ASP A 273 -21.17 33.54 -1.97
C ASP A 273 -21.47 32.96 -3.38
N VAL A 274 -21.28 31.65 -3.61
CA VAL A 274 -21.38 31.03 -4.95
C VAL A 274 -22.40 29.89 -5.10
N GLU A 275 -23.17 29.60 -4.05
CA GLU A 275 -24.13 28.49 -4.04
C GLU A 275 -25.28 28.67 -5.06
N ASP A 276 -25.73 29.91 -5.28
CA ASP A 276 -26.94 30.20 -6.07
C ASP A 276 -26.70 30.44 -7.58
N LEU A 277 -25.48 30.28 -8.10
CA LEU A 277 -25.16 30.53 -9.51
C LEU A 277 -25.31 29.28 -10.39
N ALA A 278 -25.66 29.45 -11.66
CA ALA A 278 -25.75 28.35 -12.63
C ALA A 278 -24.42 27.59 -12.76
N ALA A 279 -24.48 26.26 -12.86
CA ALA A 279 -23.33 25.37 -12.73
C ALA A 279 -22.19 25.72 -13.71
N GLU A 280 -22.48 25.96 -14.98
CA GLU A 280 -21.47 26.28 -16.01
C GLU A 280 -20.81 27.66 -15.79
N THR A 281 -21.46 28.57 -15.08
CA THR A 281 -20.91 29.88 -14.68
C THR A 281 -20.01 29.77 -13.45
N ARG A 282 -20.32 28.86 -12.52
CA ARG A 282 -19.38 28.48 -11.45
C ARG A 282 -18.07 27.91 -12.02
N TRP A 283 -18.15 27.23 -13.17
CA TRP A 283 -17.00 26.73 -13.93
C TRP A 283 -16.14 27.82 -14.59
N ALA A 284 -16.73 28.92 -15.08
CA ALA A 284 -16.00 30.03 -15.70
C ALA A 284 -15.27 30.96 -14.70
N ILE A 285 -15.65 30.95 -13.41
CA ILE A 285 -14.95 31.68 -12.33
C ILE A 285 -13.51 31.17 -12.12
N ARG A 286 -13.18 29.98 -12.65
CA ARG A 286 -11.91 29.25 -12.47
C ARG A 286 -10.65 29.86 -13.10
N PHE A 287 -10.67 31.06 -13.71
CA PHE A 287 -9.42 31.82 -13.83
C PHE A 287 -9.32 32.85 -12.70
N VAL A 288 -8.61 32.45 -11.63
CA VAL A 288 -8.19 33.32 -10.52
C VAL A 288 -7.42 34.56 -11.04
N VAL A 289 -6.69 34.41 -12.15
CA VAL A 289 -5.96 35.49 -12.85
C VAL A 289 -6.89 36.52 -13.50
N ALA A 290 -7.98 36.10 -14.16
CA ALA A 290 -8.94 37.01 -14.79
C ALA A 290 -9.69 37.87 -13.76
N ARG A 291 -9.98 37.30 -12.58
CA ARG A 291 -10.57 38.02 -11.44
C ARG A 291 -9.63 39.09 -10.85
N GLN A 292 -8.32 38.90 -10.92
CA GLN A 292 -7.33 39.90 -10.47
C GLN A 292 -6.97 40.94 -11.54
N LEU A 293 -6.98 40.56 -12.82
CA LEU A 293 -6.68 41.47 -13.93
C LEU A 293 -7.82 42.46 -14.19
N LEU A 294 -9.08 42.03 -14.05
CA LEU A 294 -10.27 42.85 -14.34
C LEU A 294 -10.78 43.65 -13.13
N GLY A 295 -10.00 43.77 -12.05
CA GLY A 295 -10.40 44.48 -10.84
C GLY A 295 -11.55 43.80 -10.06
N VAL A 296 -11.75 44.22 -8.81
CA VAL A 296 -12.85 43.74 -7.96
C VAL A 296 -14.01 44.75 -8.06
N ALA A 297 -15.21 44.31 -8.42
CA ALA A 297 -16.39 45.17 -8.42
C ALA A 297 -16.74 45.62 -6.98
N GLU A 298 -17.43 46.76 -6.84
CA GLU A 298 -17.92 47.23 -5.53
C GLU A 298 -18.69 46.10 -4.81
N GLY A 299 -18.29 45.79 -3.57
CA GLY A 299 -18.89 44.71 -2.79
C GLY A 299 -18.28 43.32 -2.96
N ARG A 300 -17.14 43.16 -3.67
CA ARG A 300 -16.35 41.91 -3.76
C ARG A 300 -17.00 40.72 -4.51
N GLN A 301 -18.13 40.92 -5.16
CA GLN A 301 -18.79 39.92 -6.01
C GLN A 301 -18.25 39.95 -7.44
N PHE A 302 -18.00 38.78 -8.04
CA PHE A 302 -17.68 38.69 -9.46
C PHE A 302 -18.98 38.58 -10.25
N ARG A 303 -19.30 39.60 -11.06
CA ARG A 303 -20.56 39.71 -11.81
C ARG A 303 -20.30 39.48 -13.31
N PRO A 304 -20.35 38.23 -13.79
CA PRO A 304 -19.81 37.82 -15.09
C PRO A 304 -20.52 38.47 -16.29
N ASP A 305 -21.81 38.78 -16.13
CA ASP A 305 -22.67 39.32 -17.18
C ASP A 305 -22.73 40.85 -17.19
N GLU A 306 -22.10 41.51 -16.22
CA GLU A 306 -22.05 42.98 -16.20
C GLU A 306 -21.13 43.52 -17.30
N PRO A 307 -21.42 44.75 -17.80
CA PRO A 307 -20.56 45.44 -18.75
C PRO A 307 -19.13 45.56 -18.21
N LEU A 308 -18.15 45.26 -19.07
CA LEU A 308 -16.75 45.43 -18.71
C LEU A 308 -16.38 46.91 -18.70
N ALA A 309 -15.87 47.42 -17.58
CA ALA A 309 -15.39 48.79 -17.49
C ALA A 309 -14.08 48.98 -18.28
N ASP A 310 -13.99 50.11 -19.00
CA ASP A 310 -12.81 50.46 -19.80
C ASP A 310 -11.53 50.53 -18.95
N SER A 311 -11.63 50.98 -17.70
CA SER A 311 -10.51 51.03 -16.77
C SER A 311 -9.95 49.66 -16.43
N ASP A 312 -10.83 48.66 -16.28
CA ASP A 312 -10.46 47.30 -15.90
C ASP A 312 -9.80 46.57 -17.07
N TRP A 313 -10.34 46.77 -18.27
CA TRP A 313 -9.75 46.23 -19.49
C TRP A 313 -8.38 46.85 -19.79
N ASN A 314 -8.28 48.17 -19.76
CA ASN A 314 -7.02 48.86 -20.04
C ASN A 314 -5.93 48.52 -19.01
N ALA A 315 -6.29 48.35 -17.74
CA ALA A 315 -5.36 47.88 -16.71
C ALA A 315 -4.87 46.45 -16.98
N ALA A 316 -5.75 45.54 -17.40
CA ALA A 316 -5.37 44.19 -17.78
C ALA A 316 -4.44 44.16 -19.01
N VAL A 317 -4.73 44.98 -20.03
CA VAL A 317 -3.90 45.14 -21.24
C VAL A 317 -2.51 45.67 -20.90
N VAL A 318 -2.40 46.72 -20.08
CA VAL A 318 -1.11 47.27 -19.64
C VAL A 318 -0.30 46.23 -18.86
N ARG A 319 -0.94 45.53 -17.91
CA ARG A 319 -0.27 44.50 -17.09
C ARG A 319 0.25 43.33 -17.92
N LEU A 320 -0.51 42.87 -18.92
CA LEU A 320 -0.05 41.78 -19.80
C LEU A 320 1.05 42.26 -20.77
N GLY A 321 1.03 43.53 -21.18
CA GLY A 321 2.10 44.15 -21.95
C GLY A 321 3.45 44.18 -21.23
N GLU A 322 3.48 44.22 -19.88
CA GLU A 322 4.71 44.09 -19.08
C GLU A 322 5.35 42.69 -19.17
N TYR A 323 4.64 41.71 -19.74
CA TYR A 323 5.09 40.34 -19.99
C TYR A 323 5.22 40.00 -21.48
N ASP A 324 5.31 41.03 -22.35
CA ASP A 324 5.36 40.92 -23.82
C ASP A 324 4.11 40.26 -24.46
N ILE A 325 2.97 40.27 -23.76
CA ILE A 325 1.68 39.78 -24.28
C ILE A 325 0.85 40.98 -24.72
N ASP A 326 1.01 41.38 -25.99
CA ASP A 326 0.39 42.58 -26.53
C ASP A 326 -1.09 42.37 -26.88
N LEU A 327 -1.95 43.08 -26.13
CA LEU A 327 -3.38 43.16 -26.36
C LEU A 327 -3.87 44.58 -26.74
N THR A 328 -2.96 45.50 -27.07
CA THR A 328 -3.29 46.91 -27.36
C THR A 328 -4.16 47.10 -28.60
N THR A 329 -4.12 46.14 -29.54
CA THR A 329 -4.94 46.13 -30.75
C THR A 329 -6.22 45.29 -30.61
N GLN A 330 -6.40 44.58 -29.49
CA GLN A 330 -7.55 43.72 -29.25
C GLN A 330 -8.77 44.58 -28.85
N PRO A 331 -9.90 44.49 -29.56
CA PRO A 331 -11.10 45.25 -29.21
C PRO A 331 -11.63 44.80 -27.84
N GLN A 332 -12.00 45.78 -27.01
CA GLN A 332 -12.52 45.56 -25.67
C GLN A 332 -13.77 44.67 -25.69
N PRO A 333 -13.78 43.54 -24.96
CA PRO A 333 -14.95 42.68 -24.88
C PRO A 333 -16.10 43.34 -24.11
N ALA A 334 -17.34 43.05 -24.50
CA ALA A 334 -18.53 43.73 -23.96
C ALA A 334 -18.83 43.37 -22.49
N THR A 335 -18.53 42.14 -22.07
CA THR A 335 -18.81 41.64 -20.72
C THR A 335 -17.55 41.11 -20.05
N ARG A 336 -17.57 41.06 -18.71
CA ARG A 336 -16.44 40.57 -17.91
C ARG A 336 -16.11 39.10 -18.20
N ALA A 337 -17.12 38.26 -18.46
CA ALA A 337 -16.91 36.87 -18.88
C ALA A 337 -16.23 36.76 -20.26
N SER A 338 -16.66 37.57 -21.23
CA SER A 338 -16.04 37.60 -22.56
C SER A 338 -14.58 38.09 -22.49
N ALA A 339 -14.31 39.03 -21.60
CA ALA A 339 -12.97 39.54 -21.32
C ALA A 339 -12.04 38.45 -20.75
N ALA A 340 -12.53 37.66 -19.80
CA ALA A 340 -11.77 36.55 -19.22
C ALA A 340 -11.34 35.53 -20.29
N THR A 341 -12.22 35.19 -21.23
CA THR A 341 -11.92 34.27 -22.34
C THR A 341 -10.84 34.82 -23.27
N VAL A 342 -10.89 36.11 -23.60
CA VAL A 342 -9.90 36.76 -24.47
C VAL A 342 -8.53 36.82 -23.80
N LEU A 343 -8.48 37.18 -22.51
CA LEU A 343 -7.24 37.23 -21.73
C LEU A 343 -6.61 35.84 -21.59
N ALA A 344 -7.40 34.81 -21.30
CA ALA A 344 -6.92 33.44 -21.17
C ALA A 344 -6.28 32.94 -22.48
N ARG A 345 -6.93 33.19 -23.62
CA ARG A 345 -6.44 32.79 -24.94
C ARG A 345 -5.15 33.51 -25.35
N ALA A 346 -5.03 34.79 -25.00
CA ALA A 346 -3.82 35.57 -25.26
C ALA A 346 -2.62 35.04 -24.48
N VAL A 347 -2.84 34.70 -23.20
CA VAL A 347 -1.81 34.09 -22.35
C VAL A 347 -1.40 32.70 -22.87
N GLN A 348 -2.37 31.85 -23.22
CA GLN A 348 -2.11 30.54 -23.86
C GLN A 348 -1.26 30.66 -25.12
N THR A 349 -1.62 31.60 -25.99
CA THR A 349 -0.95 31.79 -27.29
C THR A 349 0.49 32.28 -27.11
N ALA A 350 0.73 33.20 -26.18
CA ALA A 350 2.07 33.73 -25.89
C ALA A 350 2.99 32.69 -25.24
N LEU A 351 2.43 31.76 -24.46
CA LEU A 351 3.19 30.70 -23.79
C LEU A 351 3.42 29.47 -24.67
N GLY A 352 2.73 29.36 -25.81
CA GLY A 352 2.90 28.25 -26.76
C GLY A 352 2.35 26.91 -26.28
N THR A 353 1.49 26.91 -25.26
CA THR A 353 0.86 25.72 -24.67
C THR A 353 -0.63 25.97 -24.47
N ALA A 354 -1.46 24.94 -24.58
CA ALA A 354 -2.81 25.00 -24.04
C ALA A 354 -2.72 25.15 -22.52
N ILE A 355 -3.48 26.06 -21.91
CA ILE A 355 -3.69 26.02 -20.46
C ILE A 355 -4.76 24.95 -20.27
N ASP A 356 -4.31 23.72 -20.13
CA ASP A 356 -5.13 22.67 -19.59
C ASP A 356 -5.28 22.88 -18.09
N SER A 357 -6.42 22.43 -17.56
CA SER A 357 -6.65 22.31 -16.13
C SER A 357 -5.42 21.67 -15.46
N PRO A 358 -4.90 22.19 -14.33
CA PRO A 358 -3.82 21.52 -13.59
C PRO A 358 -4.23 20.12 -13.07
N TYR A 359 -5.51 19.77 -13.24
CA TYR A 359 -6.10 18.50 -12.91
C TYR A 359 -6.22 17.57 -14.13
N THR A 360 -5.14 17.41 -14.90
CA THR A 360 -5.08 16.31 -15.88
C THR A 360 -5.06 14.98 -15.13
N ASN A 361 -5.71 13.96 -15.70
CA ASN A 361 -5.62 12.54 -15.34
C ASN A 361 -4.16 12.00 -15.23
N GLU A 362 -3.13 12.83 -15.43
CA GLU A 362 -1.70 12.47 -15.41
C GLU A 362 -1.14 12.27 -13.99
N TYR A 363 -1.81 12.72 -12.92
CA TYR A 363 -1.42 12.35 -11.55
C TYR A 363 -2.06 11.01 -11.10
N LEU A 364 -3.04 10.56 -11.87
CA LEU A 364 -3.79 9.32 -11.73
C LEU A 364 -3.45 8.43 -12.93
N THR A 365 -2.15 8.26 -13.20
CA THR A 365 -1.73 7.51 -14.37
C THR A 365 -2.20 6.07 -14.25
N ARG A 366 -2.65 5.51 -15.37
CA ARG A 366 -2.91 4.07 -15.53
C ARG A 366 -1.61 3.29 -15.74
N ASP A 367 -0.48 3.98 -15.85
CA ASP A 367 0.86 3.44 -16.04
C ASP A 367 1.51 3.03 -14.71
N ARG A 368 0.76 2.39 -13.82
CA ARG A 368 1.22 1.84 -12.55
C ARG A 368 0.42 0.58 -12.19
N ILE A 369 0.95 -0.25 -11.30
CA ILE A 369 0.14 -1.24 -10.61
C ILE A 369 -0.82 -0.47 -9.70
N ARG A 370 -2.12 -0.65 -9.91
CA ARG A 370 -3.18 0.02 -9.14
C ARG A 370 -3.87 -0.96 -8.24
N ILE A 371 -4.07 -0.55 -6.98
CA ILE A 371 -4.74 -1.35 -5.97
C ILE A 371 -6.07 -0.69 -5.63
N GLY A 372 -7.16 -1.43 -5.77
CA GLY A 372 -8.50 -0.93 -5.51
C GLY A 372 -9.34 -1.91 -4.72
N ALA A 373 -10.60 -1.56 -4.52
CA ALA A 373 -11.56 -2.44 -3.88
C ALA A 373 -12.98 -2.10 -4.33
N TRP A 374 -13.83 -3.11 -4.27
CA TRP A 374 -15.27 -2.90 -4.27
C TRP A 374 -15.75 -2.58 -2.85
N VAL A 375 -16.48 -1.47 -2.71
CA VAL A 375 -16.75 -0.85 -1.40
C VAL A 375 -18.23 -0.53 -1.24
N ASN A 376 -18.89 -1.26 -0.35
CA ASN A 376 -20.29 -1.05 0.04
C ASN A 376 -20.47 -1.37 1.54
N PRO A 377 -19.98 -0.50 2.43
CA PRO A 377 -20.14 -0.68 3.87
C PRO A 377 -21.55 -0.21 4.29
N LEU A 378 -21.93 -0.46 5.55
CA LEU A 378 -23.13 0.18 6.10
C LEU A 378 -22.91 1.69 6.23
N SER A 379 -23.99 2.48 6.16
CA SER A 379 -23.88 3.94 6.28
C SER A 379 -23.21 4.39 7.58
N GLU A 380 -23.35 3.65 8.69
CA GLU A 380 -22.70 4.00 9.96
C GLU A 380 -21.17 3.85 9.93
N ALA A 381 -20.65 3.04 9.01
CA ALA A 381 -19.21 2.86 8.83
C ALA A 381 -18.55 3.99 8.03
N VAL A 382 -19.35 4.85 7.37
CA VAL A 382 -18.86 5.93 6.52
C VAL A 382 -18.62 7.19 7.38
N GLY A 383 -17.50 7.16 8.12
CA GLY A 383 -17.02 8.28 8.93
C GLY A 383 -16.36 9.40 8.11
N GLN A 384 -16.03 10.52 8.78
CA GLN A 384 -15.33 11.65 8.16
C GLN A 384 -13.91 11.30 7.68
N ASP A 385 -13.28 10.28 8.26
CA ASP A 385 -11.94 9.79 7.95
C ASP A 385 -11.95 8.55 7.03
N PHE A 386 -13.11 8.18 6.47
CA PHE A 386 -13.25 6.93 5.71
C PHE A 386 -12.26 6.82 4.54
N ILE A 387 -12.19 7.85 3.70
CA ILE A 387 -11.28 7.85 2.53
C ILE A 387 -9.81 8.03 2.95
N GLU A 388 -9.55 8.72 4.05
CA GLU A 388 -8.20 8.78 4.63
C GLU A 388 -7.71 7.39 5.07
N THR A 389 -8.57 6.67 5.80
CA THR A 389 -8.33 5.29 6.22
C THR A 389 -8.19 4.36 5.02
N TYR A 390 -9.04 4.51 4.00
CA TYR A 390 -8.95 3.77 2.75
C TYR A 390 -7.58 4.00 2.09
N SER A 391 -7.19 5.25 1.85
CA SER A 391 -5.90 5.60 1.23
C SER A 391 -4.70 5.11 2.05
N ALA A 392 -4.76 5.19 3.38
CA ALA A 392 -3.71 4.70 4.29
C ALA A 392 -3.47 3.17 4.21
N GLY A 393 -4.45 2.42 3.70
CA GLY A 393 -4.36 1.00 3.38
C GLY A 393 -3.56 0.69 2.11
N GLY A 394 -3.13 1.71 1.36
CA GLY A 394 -2.38 1.54 0.11
C GLY A 394 -3.26 1.42 -1.14
N PHE A 395 -4.53 1.80 -1.06
CA PHE A 395 -5.45 1.79 -2.20
C PHE A 395 -5.31 3.06 -3.04
N ASP A 396 -5.25 2.89 -4.36
CA ASP A 396 -5.14 3.94 -5.38
C ASP A 396 -6.50 4.33 -5.98
N TRP A 397 -7.50 3.44 -5.89
CA TRP A 397 -8.81 3.69 -6.47
C TRP A 397 -9.92 2.95 -5.73
N ILE A 398 -11.14 3.45 -5.84
CA ILE A 398 -12.32 2.96 -5.13
C ILE A 398 -13.47 2.76 -6.11
N ILE A 399 -14.13 1.61 -6.01
CA ILE A 399 -15.45 1.38 -6.62
C ILE A 399 -16.47 1.58 -5.50
N ALA A 400 -16.99 2.80 -5.41
CA ALA A 400 -18.04 3.13 -4.47
C ALA A 400 -19.36 2.59 -5.01
N HIS A 401 -20.03 1.73 -4.24
CA HIS A 401 -21.29 1.11 -4.62
C HIS A 401 -22.31 1.15 -3.47
N GLY A 402 -23.58 0.93 -3.80
CA GLY A 402 -24.67 0.79 -2.83
C GLY A 402 -24.84 2.05 -1.98
N ALA A 403 -24.82 1.92 -0.66
CA ALA A 403 -25.03 3.05 0.24
C ALA A 403 -23.96 4.14 0.04
N LEU A 404 -22.71 3.74 -0.17
CA LEU A 404 -21.59 4.67 -0.35
C LEU A 404 -21.71 5.52 -1.62
N ALA A 405 -22.26 4.95 -2.70
CA ALA A 405 -22.47 5.66 -3.97
C ALA A 405 -23.70 6.59 -3.95
N GLY A 406 -24.49 6.58 -2.87
CA GLY A 406 -25.67 7.41 -2.74
C GLY A 406 -25.36 8.91 -2.77
N SER A 407 -26.37 9.72 -3.13
CA SER A 407 -26.25 11.16 -3.24
C SER A 407 -25.76 11.84 -1.95
N GLU A 408 -26.07 11.25 -0.78
CA GLU A 408 -25.65 11.75 0.54
C GLU A 408 -24.13 11.77 0.76
N HIS A 409 -23.40 10.86 0.11
CA HIS A 409 -21.95 10.71 0.28
C HIS A 409 -21.14 11.23 -0.90
N ARG A 410 -21.79 11.57 -2.02
CA ARG A 410 -21.13 11.95 -3.28
C ARG A 410 -20.17 13.14 -3.14
N GLU A 411 -20.58 14.22 -2.44
CA GLU A 411 -19.71 15.38 -2.23
C GLU A 411 -18.49 15.05 -1.37
N MET A 412 -18.68 14.23 -0.33
CA MET A 412 -17.60 13.75 0.53
C MET A 412 -16.64 12.84 -0.24
N LEU A 413 -17.16 11.91 -1.05
CA LEU A 413 -16.36 11.06 -1.93
C LEU A 413 -15.53 11.90 -2.91
N LEU A 414 -16.14 12.86 -3.60
CA LEU A 414 -15.43 13.71 -4.56
C LEU A 414 -14.32 14.49 -3.85
N ARG A 415 -14.66 15.22 -2.78
CA ARG A 415 -13.71 16.03 -2.00
C ARG A 415 -12.56 15.19 -1.44
N ASP A 416 -12.87 14.07 -0.79
CA ASP A 416 -11.88 13.33 0.00
C ASP A 416 -11.06 12.37 -0.88
N CYS A 417 -11.64 11.78 -1.92
CA CYS A 417 -10.88 11.00 -2.90
C CYS A 417 -9.85 11.88 -3.62
N ASP A 418 -10.21 13.10 -4.00
CA ASP A 418 -9.26 14.05 -4.57
C ASP A 418 -8.19 14.47 -3.55
N ARG A 419 -8.60 14.81 -2.33
CA ARG A 419 -7.68 15.17 -1.23
C ARG A 419 -6.63 14.08 -0.95
N TYR A 420 -7.02 12.81 -1.01
CA TYR A 420 -6.16 11.67 -0.65
C TYR A 420 -5.62 10.88 -1.84
N GLY A 421 -5.82 11.37 -3.07
CA GLY A 421 -5.24 10.78 -4.28
C GLY A 421 -5.83 9.41 -4.67
N VAL A 422 -7.13 9.23 -4.48
CA VAL A 422 -7.87 8.00 -4.79
C VAL A 422 -8.73 8.23 -6.04
N GLU A 423 -8.61 7.39 -7.08
CA GLU A 423 -9.50 7.42 -8.24
C GLU A 423 -10.89 6.89 -7.85
N LEU A 424 -11.94 7.57 -8.29
CA LEU A 424 -13.32 7.29 -7.92
C LEU A 424 -14.09 6.72 -9.11
N ILE A 425 -14.53 5.47 -8.97
CA ILE A 425 -15.57 4.84 -9.80
C ILE A 425 -16.87 4.87 -9.01
N LEU A 426 -17.90 5.57 -9.52
CA LEU A 426 -19.20 5.73 -8.86
C LEU A 426 -20.23 4.71 -9.37
N GLY A 427 -20.90 4.00 -8.48
CA GLY A 427 -22.07 3.17 -8.78
C GLY A 427 -23.39 3.91 -8.62
N ASP A 428 -23.55 5.05 -9.30
CA ASP A 428 -24.74 5.90 -9.22
C ASP A 428 -25.68 5.79 -10.44
N GLY A 429 -25.37 4.85 -11.36
CA GLY A 429 -26.17 4.61 -12.57
C GLY A 429 -25.92 5.62 -13.69
N ALA A 430 -24.88 6.46 -13.59
CA ALA A 430 -24.61 7.50 -14.58
C ALA A 430 -24.43 7.00 -16.03
N TYR A 431 -24.08 5.72 -16.22
CA TYR A 431 -23.93 5.12 -17.55
C TYR A 431 -25.19 5.15 -18.42
N GLN A 432 -26.39 5.28 -17.83
CA GLN A 432 -27.65 5.32 -18.59
C GLN A 432 -27.86 6.65 -19.34
N ASN A 433 -27.29 7.74 -18.83
CA ASN A 433 -27.29 9.05 -19.47
C ASN A 433 -26.11 9.87 -18.94
N ALA A 434 -24.92 9.59 -19.45
CA ALA A 434 -23.66 10.08 -18.93
C ALA A 434 -23.62 11.61 -18.80
N PHE A 435 -24.08 12.32 -19.84
CA PHE A 435 -24.00 13.78 -19.89
C PHE A 435 -24.84 14.45 -18.80
N VAL A 436 -26.08 13.97 -18.59
CA VAL A 436 -26.98 14.54 -17.58
C VAL A 436 -26.59 14.10 -16.18
N ALA A 437 -26.30 12.81 -16.00
CA ALA A 437 -26.07 12.24 -14.67
C ALA A 437 -24.73 12.69 -14.06
N THR A 438 -23.71 12.92 -14.89
CA THR A 438 -22.38 13.34 -14.40
C THR A 438 -22.17 14.85 -14.40
N ALA A 439 -23.09 15.66 -14.93
CA ALA A 439 -22.89 17.11 -15.18
C ALA A 439 -22.31 17.89 -13.98
N GLU A 440 -22.68 17.53 -12.76
CA GLU A 440 -22.25 18.20 -11.53
C GLU A 440 -20.79 17.91 -11.15
N TYR A 441 -20.26 16.74 -11.53
CA TYR A 441 -18.99 16.22 -11.02
C TYR A 441 -18.07 15.61 -12.10
N PHE A 442 -18.48 15.63 -13.37
CA PHE A 442 -17.80 15.00 -14.50
C PHE A 442 -16.30 15.38 -14.60
N HIS A 443 -16.02 16.64 -14.34
CA HIS A 443 -14.70 17.23 -14.41
C HIS A 443 -13.96 17.22 -13.05
N HIS A 444 -14.49 16.52 -12.04
CA HIS A 444 -13.78 16.36 -10.78
C HIS A 444 -12.51 15.53 -11.01
N PRO A 445 -11.34 15.90 -10.46
CA PRO A 445 -10.08 15.25 -10.78
C PRO A 445 -10.06 13.76 -10.45
N CYS A 446 -10.62 13.41 -9.29
CA CYS A 446 -10.68 12.02 -8.85
C CYS A 446 -11.70 11.17 -9.63
N PHE A 447 -12.68 11.77 -10.33
CA PHE A 447 -13.73 10.99 -10.99
C PHE A 447 -13.16 10.25 -12.21
N ALA A 448 -13.01 8.93 -12.09
CA ALA A 448 -12.41 8.09 -13.10
C ALA A 448 -13.44 7.38 -13.98
N GLY A 449 -14.69 7.26 -13.53
CA GLY A 449 -15.75 6.59 -14.27
C GLY A 449 -16.90 6.07 -13.41
N THR A 450 -17.70 5.17 -13.97
CA THR A 450 -18.93 4.63 -13.37
C THR A 450 -18.88 3.12 -13.30
N TYR A 451 -19.45 2.53 -12.26
CA TYR A 451 -19.77 1.10 -12.25
C TYR A 451 -20.96 0.84 -13.17
N VAL A 452 -20.91 -0.22 -13.97
CA VAL A 452 -21.97 -0.62 -14.91
C VAL A 452 -22.60 -1.95 -14.50
N THR A 453 -21.81 -3.02 -14.49
CA THR A 453 -22.32 -4.36 -14.16
C THR A 453 -21.23 -5.28 -13.66
N ASP A 454 -21.63 -6.28 -12.89
CA ASP A 454 -20.80 -7.36 -12.41
C ASP A 454 -21.24 -8.68 -13.07
N GLU A 455 -20.27 -9.49 -13.46
CA GLU A 455 -20.41 -10.87 -13.96
C GLU A 455 -21.49 -11.10 -15.05
N PRO A 456 -21.47 -10.34 -16.18
CA PRO A 456 -22.42 -10.52 -17.27
C PRO A 456 -22.15 -11.77 -18.11
N GLY A 457 -23.19 -12.35 -18.70
CA GLY A 457 -23.07 -13.44 -19.69
C GLY A 457 -22.90 -12.92 -21.12
N THR A 458 -22.41 -13.77 -22.04
CA THR A 458 -22.23 -13.42 -23.46
C THR A 458 -23.51 -12.94 -24.14
N ASP A 459 -24.68 -13.43 -23.74
CA ASP A 459 -25.97 -13.00 -24.32
C ASP A 459 -26.29 -11.53 -23.99
N GLN A 460 -25.62 -10.95 -22.98
CA GLN A 460 -25.75 -9.56 -22.57
C GLN A 460 -24.68 -8.65 -23.19
N TYR A 461 -23.65 -9.22 -23.86
CA TYR A 461 -22.48 -8.46 -24.30
C TYR A 461 -22.81 -7.40 -25.34
N ASP A 462 -23.69 -7.67 -26.31
CA ASP A 462 -23.98 -6.71 -27.38
C ASP A 462 -24.62 -5.42 -26.84
N GLU A 463 -25.63 -5.56 -25.96
CA GLU A 463 -26.29 -4.42 -25.31
C GLU A 463 -25.33 -3.67 -24.39
N LEU A 464 -24.56 -4.39 -23.57
CA LEU A 464 -23.61 -3.78 -22.64
C LEU A 464 -22.45 -3.09 -23.37
N ALA A 465 -21.96 -3.65 -24.47
CA ALA A 465 -20.91 -3.05 -25.28
C ALA A 465 -21.40 -1.75 -25.93
N GLU A 466 -22.63 -1.70 -26.45
CA GLU A 466 -23.20 -0.47 -26.98
C GLU A 466 -23.21 0.64 -25.92
N ILE A 467 -23.71 0.33 -24.71
CA ILE A 467 -23.76 1.26 -23.58
C ILE A 467 -22.35 1.71 -23.16
N CYS A 468 -21.43 0.77 -22.97
CA CYS A 468 -20.10 1.08 -22.43
C CYS A 468 -19.22 1.81 -23.43
N ASN A 469 -19.30 1.45 -24.71
CA ASN A 469 -18.53 2.09 -25.77
C ASN A 469 -19.06 3.51 -26.04
N ALA A 470 -20.37 3.71 -25.97
CA ALA A 470 -20.96 5.04 -26.01
C ALA A 470 -20.48 5.87 -24.81
N TYR A 471 -20.61 5.36 -23.58
CA TYR A 471 -20.13 6.04 -22.37
C TYR A 471 -18.64 6.41 -22.48
N TYR A 472 -17.78 5.45 -22.81
CA TYR A 472 -16.33 5.66 -22.89
C TYR A 472 -15.97 6.74 -23.92
N ARG A 473 -16.63 6.74 -25.08
CA ARG A 473 -16.41 7.72 -26.16
C ARG A 473 -16.92 9.12 -25.80
N GLU A 474 -18.15 9.21 -25.27
CA GLU A 474 -18.82 10.48 -24.95
C GLU A 474 -18.20 11.19 -23.76
N THR A 475 -17.62 10.43 -22.82
CA THR A 475 -16.96 10.96 -21.63
C THR A 475 -15.46 11.24 -21.83
N GLY A 476 -14.94 11.08 -23.05
CA GLY A 476 -13.52 11.28 -23.33
C GLY A 476 -12.61 10.30 -22.59
N GLY A 477 -13.08 9.07 -22.34
CA GLY A 477 -12.28 7.99 -21.77
C GLY A 477 -12.49 7.71 -20.27
N LYS A 478 -13.58 8.18 -19.65
CA LYS A 478 -13.97 7.74 -18.30
C LYS A 478 -14.40 6.27 -18.35
N LEU A 479 -14.03 5.51 -17.32
CA LEU A 479 -14.15 4.05 -17.32
C LEU A 479 -15.58 3.60 -17.01
N PRO A 480 -16.26 2.88 -17.91
CA PRO A 480 -17.38 2.03 -17.51
C PRO A 480 -16.78 0.77 -16.89
N TYR A 481 -16.83 0.66 -15.56
CA TYR A 481 -16.33 -0.50 -14.82
C TYR A 481 -17.27 -1.69 -15.00
N ILE A 482 -16.72 -2.77 -15.56
CA ILE A 482 -17.34 -4.08 -15.74
C ILE A 482 -16.36 -5.14 -15.27
N ASN A 483 -16.86 -6.12 -14.52
CA ASN A 483 -16.11 -7.27 -14.05
C ASN A 483 -16.69 -8.56 -14.61
N LEU A 484 -15.85 -9.51 -15.00
CA LEU A 484 -16.24 -10.75 -15.67
C LEU A 484 -16.25 -11.95 -14.72
N LEU A 485 -17.06 -12.94 -15.08
CA LEU A 485 -17.12 -14.22 -14.39
C LEU A 485 -15.75 -14.94 -14.38
N PRO A 486 -15.42 -15.69 -13.33
CA PRO A 486 -14.22 -16.54 -13.25
C PRO A 486 -14.29 -17.77 -14.15
N MET A 487 -13.13 -18.40 -14.41
CA MET A 487 -13.03 -19.66 -15.16
C MET A 487 -13.84 -20.82 -14.56
N TYR A 488 -14.07 -20.82 -13.24
CA TYR A 488 -14.88 -21.83 -12.57
C TYR A 488 -16.40 -21.58 -12.65
N ALA A 489 -16.84 -20.51 -13.34
CA ALA A 489 -18.25 -20.32 -13.67
C ALA A 489 -18.72 -21.39 -14.68
N ASN A 490 -19.93 -21.90 -14.49
CA ASN A 490 -20.45 -22.93 -15.39
C ASN A 490 -20.87 -22.33 -16.75
N ALA A 491 -21.08 -23.19 -17.75
CA ALA A 491 -21.42 -22.75 -19.10
C ALA A 491 -22.73 -21.91 -19.15
N ALA A 492 -23.67 -22.15 -18.23
CA ALA A 492 -24.89 -21.36 -18.14
C ALA A 492 -24.60 -19.93 -17.65
N GLN A 493 -23.73 -19.79 -16.66
CA GLN A 493 -23.30 -18.49 -16.14
C GLN A 493 -22.55 -17.70 -17.21
N LEU A 494 -21.58 -18.33 -17.89
CA LEU A 494 -20.82 -17.67 -18.97
C LEU A 494 -21.73 -17.16 -20.10
N LYS A 495 -22.85 -17.84 -20.35
CA LYS A 495 -23.81 -17.45 -21.38
C LYS A 495 -24.85 -16.42 -20.91
N TYR A 496 -25.48 -16.65 -19.76
CA TYR A 496 -26.66 -15.91 -19.30
C TYR A 496 -26.39 -14.98 -18.09
N GLY A 497 -25.18 -14.97 -17.54
CA GLY A 497 -24.75 -14.16 -16.39
C GLY A 497 -24.78 -14.91 -15.05
N ALA A 498 -24.22 -14.30 -14.00
CA ALA A 498 -24.05 -14.92 -12.68
C ALA A 498 -25.31 -15.59 -12.10
N GLY A 499 -26.48 -15.01 -12.33
CA GLY A 499 -27.78 -15.52 -11.84
C GLY A 499 -28.19 -16.88 -12.42
N ALA A 500 -27.51 -17.38 -13.45
CA ALA A 500 -27.82 -18.63 -14.13
C ALA A 500 -27.15 -19.87 -13.52
N ALA A 501 -26.51 -19.77 -12.35
CA ALA A 501 -25.80 -20.87 -11.70
C ALA A 501 -26.64 -22.15 -11.52
N ALA A 502 -27.97 -22.03 -11.38
CA ALA A 502 -28.89 -23.16 -11.21
C ALA A 502 -29.36 -23.81 -12.53
N ILE A 503 -29.00 -23.27 -13.69
CA ILE A 503 -29.41 -23.80 -14.99
C ILE A 503 -28.48 -24.95 -15.40
N GLU A 504 -29.06 -26.13 -15.65
CA GLU A 504 -28.33 -27.25 -16.25
C GLU A 504 -28.10 -26.96 -17.75
N TYR A 505 -26.94 -26.40 -18.06
CA TYR A 505 -26.47 -26.18 -19.42
C TYR A 505 -25.01 -26.62 -19.52
N TYR A 506 -24.73 -27.45 -20.51
CA TYR A 506 -23.41 -28.00 -20.76
C TYR A 506 -22.94 -27.56 -22.14
N ASP A 507 -21.72 -27.05 -22.18
CA ASP A 507 -21.00 -26.75 -23.41
C ASP A 507 -19.66 -27.49 -23.35
N PRO A 508 -19.39 -28.44 -24.28
CA PRO A 508 -18.20 -29.27 -24.24
C PRO A 508 -16.92 -28.54 -24.69
N ASP A 509 -17.02 -27.28 -25.10
CA ASP A 509 -15.90 -26.52 -25.62
C ASP A 509 -14.84 -26.27 -24.55
N PRO A 510 -13.62 -26.85 -24.68
CA PRO A 510 -12.56 -26.67 -23.69
C PRO A 510 -12.07 -25.23 -23.63
N ASP A 511 -12.29 -24.43 -24.68
CA ASP A 511 -11.87 -23.03 -24.77
C ASP A 511 -12.99 -22.04 -24.41
N LEU A 512 -14.11 -22.51 -23.84
CA LEU A 512 -15.30 -21.70 -23.58
C LEU A 512 -14.98 -20.43 -22.79
N PHE A 513 -14.16 -20.54 -21.74
CA PHE A 513 -13.76 -19.40 -20.93
C PHE A 513 -12.86 -18.43 -21.70
N LYS A 514 -11.92 -18.92 -22.52
CA LYS A 514 -11.10 -18.05 -23.38
C LYS A 514 -11.99 -17.30 -24.37
N LYS A 515 -12.95 -17.97 -25.00
CA LYS A 515 -13.91 -17.33 -25.93
C LYS A 515 -14.78 -16.28 -25.24
N TYR A 516 -15.17 -16.52 -23.99
CA TYR A 516 -15.87 -15.54 -23.16
C TYR A 516 -15.03 -14.28 -22.89
N CYS A 517 -13.73 -14.44 -22.61
CA CYS A 517 -12.77 -13.33 -22.44
C CYS A 517 -12.47 -12.60 -23.76
N ASP A 518 -12.16 -13.33 -24.83
CA ASP A 518 -11.84 -12.77 -26.15
C ASP A 518 -13.04 -11.97 -26.71
N ALA A 519 -14.27 -12.50 -26.58
CA ALA A 519 -15.47 -11.80 -27.00
C ALA A 519 -15.68 -10.47 -26.25
N PHE A 520 -15.31 -10.41 -24.97
CA PHE A 520 -15.32 -9.13 -24.24
C PHE A 520 -14.25 -8.18 -24.78
N CYS A 521 -13.02 -8.66 -24.99
CA CYS A 521 -11.95 -7.85 -25.54
C CYS A 521 -12.29 -7.28 -26.93
N GLU A 522 -12.97 -8.04 -27.78
CA GLU A 522 -13.37 -7.63 -29.14
C GLU A 522 -14.52 -6.63 -29.17
N LYS A 523 -15.50 -6.76 -28.26
CA LYS A 523 -16.73 -5.95 -28.29
C LYS A 523 -16.62 -4.64 -27.52
N PHE A 524 -15.85 -4.62 -26.43
CA PHE A 524 -15.79 -3.48 -25.52
C PHE A 524 -14.58 -2.59 -25.82
N ASP A 525 -14.77 -1.28 -25.96
CA ASP A 525 -13.70 -0.28 -26.18
C ASP A 525 -12.84 0.03 -24.94
N PRO A 526 -13.32 -0.08 -23.68
CA PRO A 526 -12.50 0.17 -22.49
C PRO A 526 -11.17 -0.62 -22.50
N PRO A 527 -10.06 0.00 -22.02
CA PRO A 527 -8.70 -0.49 -22.26
C PRO A 527 -8.26 -1.61 -21.30
N TYR A 528 -9.21 -2.34 -20.70
CA TYR A 528 -8.93 -3.35 -19.69
C TYR A 528 -9.88 -4.54 -19.81
N ILE A 529 -9.50 -5.64 -19.16
CA ILE A 529 -10.36 -6.79 -18.85
C ILE A 529 -10.16 -7.14 -17.37
N CYS A 530 -11.24 -7.45 -16.67
CA CYS A 530 -11.23 -7.71 -15.22
C CYS A 530 -12.03 -8.97 -14.89
N THR A 531 -11.57 -9.78 -13.94
CA THR A 531 -12.32 -10.92 -13.37
C THR A 531 -11.96 -11.14 -11.92
N ASP A 532 -12.73 -11.96 -11.22
CA ASP A 532 -12.41 -12.44 -9.87
C ASP A 532 -11.69 -13.79 -9.90
N ILE A 533 -10.67 -14.00 -9.05
CA ILE A 533 -10.09 -15.34 -8.87
C ILE A 533 -9.81 -15.56 -7.39
N TYR A 534 -10.53 -16.51 -6.78
CA TYR A 534 -10.48 -16.75 -5.33
C TYR A 534 -9.94 -18.15 -4.96
N PRO A 535 -8.63 -18.30 -4.78
CA PRO A 535 -7.99 -19.61 -4.70
C PRO A 535 -8.00 -20.28 -3.33
N LEU A 536 -8.30 -19.56 -2.24
CA LEU A 536 -8.01 -20.02 -0.88
C LEU A 536 -9.24 -20.71 -0.27
N ASN A 537 -9.19 -22.04 -0.17
CA ASN A 537 -10.30 -22.86 0.33
C ASN A 537 -9.93 -23.68 1.58
N TRP A 538 -10.95 -24.09 2.33
CA TRP A 538 -10.92 -25.16 3.32
C TRP A 538 -11.58 -26.41 2.74
N VAL A 539 -10.91 -27.56 2.85
CA VAL A 539 -11.50 -28.90 2.57
C VAL A 539 -11.09 -29.82 3.71
N ASP A 540 -12.07 -30.41 4.40
CA ASP A 540 -11.86 -31.32 5.53
C ASP A 540 -10.88 -30.79 6.60
N GLY A 541 -10.97 -29.48 6.89
CA GLY A 541 -10.12 -28.79 7.87
C GLY A 541 -8.69 -28.50 7.40
N ARG A 542 -8.35 -28.77 6.14
CA ARG A 542 -7.05 -28.48 5.52
C ARG A 542 -7.13 -27.30 4.57
N ARG A 543 -6.01 -26.58 4.44
CA ARG A 543 -5.91 -25.48 3.47
C ARG A 543 -5.75 -26.10 2.09
N VAL A 544 -6.61 -25.73 1.16
CA VAL A 544 -6.54 -26.20 -0.22
C VAL A 544 -6.55 -25.03 -1.18
N THR A 545 -5.58 -25.02 -2.08
CA THR A 545 -5.49 -24.05 -3.17
C THR A 545 -6.33 -24.54 -4.34
N TYR A 546 -7.07 -23.63 -4.99
CA TYR A 546 -7.83 -23.94 -6.19
C TYR A 546 -6.93 -24.53 -7.28
N ARG A 547 -7.26 -25.74 -7.73
CA ARG A 547 -6.39 -26.57 -8.58
C ARG A 547 -6.04 -25.96 -9.94
N ASP A 548 -6.87 -25.06 -10.47
CA ASP A 548 -6.65 -24.45 -11.80
C ASP A 548 -6.34 -22.96 -11.65
N TYR A 549 -5.71 -22.57 -10.54
CA TYR A 549 -5.43 -21.18 -10.21
C TYR A 549 -4.56 -20.48 -11.26
N CYS A 550 -3.34 -20.96 -11.52
CA CYS A 550 -2.48 -20.36 -12.54
C CYS A 550 -3.10 -20.46 -13.94
N GLU A 551 -3.85 -21.52 -14.26
CA GLU A 551 -4.54 -21.61 -15.55
C GLU A 551 -5.62 -20.53 -15.71
N SER A 552 -6.39 -20.26 -14.66
CA SER A 552 -7.41 -19.20 -14.68
C SER A 552 -6.80 -17.84 -14.95
N ILE A 553 -5.66 -17.53 -14.32
CA ILE A 553 -4.92 -16.29 -14.54
C ILE A 553 -4.34 -16.25 -15.95
N ASN A 554 -3.75 -17.36 -16.39
CA ASN A 554 -3.10 -17.48 -17.69
C ASN A 554 -4.08 -17.23 -18.84
N VAL A 555 -5.29 -17.80 -18.80
CA VAL A 555 -6.28 -17.65 -19.87
C VAL A 555 -6.71 -16.18 -20.03
N ILE A 556 -7.14 -15.52 -18.95
CA ILE A 556 -7.56 -14.10 -19.03
C ILE A 556 -6.39 -13.18 -19.38
N ALA A 557 -5.21 -13.40 -18.80
CA ALA A 557 -4.03 -12.62 -19.13
C ALA A 557 -3.70 -12.76 -20.62
N THR A 558 -3.86 -13.95 -21.20
CA THR A 558 -3.62 -14.21 -22.62
C THR A 558 -4.57 -13.42 -23.49
N SER A 559 -5.87 -13.45 -23.22
CA SER A 559 -6.84 -12.59 -23.89
C SER A 559 -6.49 -11.10 -23.72
N ALA A 560 -6.03 -10.67 -22.54
CA ALA A 560 -5.60 -9.28 -22.35
C ALA A 560 -4.41 -8.91 -23.25
N ARG A 561 -3.37 -9.75 -23.31
CA ARG A 561 -2.17 -9.48 -24.12
C ARG A 561 -2.44 -9.53 -25.62
N GLU A 562 -3.22 -10.50 -26.09
CA GLU A 562 -3.55 -10.69 -27.52
C GLU A 562 -4.38 -9.52 -28.07
N HIS A 563 -5.20 -8.90 -27.22
CA HIS A 563 -6.06 -7.77 -27.57
C HIS A 563 -5.55 -6.41 -27.06
N GLU A 564 -4.30 -6.34 -26.59
CA GLU A 564 -3.65 -5.11 -26.11
C GLU A 564 -4.41 -4.38 -24.98
N LYS A 565 -5.05 -5.14 -24.09
CA LYS A 565 -5.75 -4.64 -22.91
C LYS A 565 -4.95 -4.81 -21.63
N ASP A 566 -5.21 -3.94 -20.65
CA ASP A 566 -4.71 -4.13 -19.31
C ASP A 566 -5.47 -5.26 -18.59
N PHE A 567 -4.72 -6.19 -17.98
CA PHE A 567 -5.30 -7.25 -17.17
C PHE A 567 -5.48 -6.79 -15.72
N TRP A 568 -6.72 -6.80 -15.23
CA TRP A 568 -7.08 -6.54 -13.83
C TRP A 568 -7.71 -7.79 -13.21
N CYS A 569 -7.58 -7.95 -11.89
CA CYS A 569 -8.19 -9.07 -11.17
C CYS A 569 -8.56 -8.70 -9.74
N CYS A 570 -9.73 -9.16 -9.31
CA CYS A 570 -10.10 -9.13 -7.90
C CYS A 570 -9.52 -10.34 -7.15
N ILE A 571 -8.83 -10.06 -6.04
CA ILE A 571 -8.25 -11.05 -5.12
C ILE A 571 -9.17 -11.28 -3.92
N GLN A 572 -9.06 -12.48 -3.34
CA GLN A 572 -9.82 -12.88 -2.16
C GLN A 572 -9.33 -12.11 -0.94
N THR A 573 -10.25 -11.51 -0.17
CA THR A 573 -9.91 -10.79 1.07
C THR A 573 -10.52 -11.37 2.34
N PHE A 574 -11.51 -12.27 2.22
CA PHE A 574 -12.22 -12.80 3.38
C PHE A 574 -12.94 -14.13 3.12
N ALA A 575 -13.41 -14.76 4.21
CA ALA A 575 -14.25 -15.95 4.17
C ALA A 575 -15.74 -15.58 4.24
N TRP A 576 -16.42 -15.61 3.10
CA TRP A 576 -17.87 -15.38 3.04
C TRP A 576 -18.72 -16.64 3.18
N VAL A 577 -18.09 -17.81 3.11
CA VAL A 577 -18.67 -19.14 3.36
C VAL A 577 -17.65 -20.01 4.10
N PRO A 578 -18.07 -21.05 4.84
CA PRO A 578 -17.16 -21.88 5.64
C PRO A 578 -16.03 -22.55 4.84
N SER A 579 -16.24 -22.81 3.55
CA SER A 579 -15.22 -23.37 2.66
C SER A 579 -14.19 -22.36 2.16
N LYS A 580 -14.35 -21.06 2.45
CA LYS A 580 -13.38 -20.01 2.09
C LYS A 580 -12.53 -19.61 3.29
N ARG A 581 -11.35 -19.07 3.01
CA ARG A 581 -10.36 -18.64 4.01
C ARG A 581 -10.22 -17.13 4.00
N THR A 582 -10.07 -16.52 5.18
CA THR A 582 -9.55 -15.15 5.26
C THR A 582 -8.04 -15.22 5.03
N PRO A 583 -7.50 -14.54 4.01
CA PRO A 583 -6.06 -14.57 3.73
C PRO A 583 -5.26 -13.99 4.88
N THR A 584 -4.09 -14.59 5.09
CA THR A 584 -2.99 -14.02 5.87
C THR A 584 -2.12 -13.11 5.01
N GLU A 585 -1.23 -12.32 5.62
CA GLU A 585 -0.22 -11.51 4.91
C GLU A 585 0.53 -12.30 3.81
N SER A 586 1.00 -13.52 4.11
CA SER A 586 1.67 -14.38 3.12
C SER A 586 0.77 -14.75 1.93
N GLU A 587 -0.54 -14.84 2.15
CA GLU A 587 -1.50 -15.22 1.12
C GLU A 587 -1.98 -14.03 0.30
N PHE A 588 -2.03 -12.83 0.89
CA PHE A 588 -2.15 -11.59 0.13
C PHE A 588 -0.95 -11.40 -0.79
N ARG A 589 0.27 -11.63 -0.29
CA ARG A 589 1.49 -11.55 -1.08
C ARG A 589 1.51 -12.58 -2.21
N TRP A 590 1.18 -13.83 -1.91
CA TRP A 590 1.15 -14.91 -2.89
C TRP A 590 0.13 -14.65 -4.00
N GLN A 591 -1.10 -14.26 -3.64
CA GLN A 591 -2.12 -13.91 -4.63
C GLN A 591 -1.64 -12.76 -5.53
N SER A 592 -1.10 -11.70 -4.93
CA SER A 592 -0.67 -10.52 -5.66
C SER A 592 0.47 -10.82 -6.62
N TYR A 593 1.54 -11.47 -6.16
CA TYR A 593 2.68 -11.81 -7.02
C TYR A 593 2.32 -12.84 -8.09
N ALA A 594 1.42 -13.79 -7.81
CA ALA A 594 0.92 -14.68 -8.84
C ALA A 594 0.21 -13.91 -9.96
N MET A 595 -0.65 -12.94 -9.64
CA MET A 595 -1.29 -12.08 -10.64
C MET A 595 -0.26 -11.23 -11.40
N LEU A 596 0.70 -10.64 -10.68
CA LEU A 596 1.77 -9.84 -11.29
C LEU A 596 2.60 -10.67 -12.28
N SER A 597 2.87 -11.96 -12.01
CA SER A 597 3.62 -12.84 -12.92
C SER A 597 2.98 -13.03 -14.29
N PHE A 598 1.68 -12.81 -14.42
CA PHE A 598 0.95 -12.83 -15.69
C PHE A 598 0.69 -11.41 -16.25
N GLY A 599 1.33 -10.38 -15.68
CA GLY A 599 1.24 -9.00 -16.16
C GLY A 599 0.02 -8.23 -15.66
N CYS A 600 -0.61 -8.67 -14.58
CA CYS A 600 -1.71 -7.91 -13.97
C CYS A 600 -1.26 -6.51 -13.56
N LYS A 601 -2.08 -5.49 -13.84
CA LYS A 601 -1.84 -4.08 -13.47
C LYS A 601 -2.91 -3.51 -12.55
N GLY A 602 -4.03 -4.20 -12.37
CA GLY A 602 -5.11 -3.77 -11.49
C GLY A 602 -5.42 -4.89 -10.51
N LEU A 603 -5.03 -4.74 -9.24
CA LEU A 603 -5.43 -5.64 -8.16
C LEU A 603 -6.63 -5.02 -7.45
N LEU A 604 -7.74 -5.74 -7.35
CA LEU A 604 -8.91 -5.28 -6.63
C LEU A 604 -9.21 -6.19 -5.44
N CYS A 605 -9.72 -5.63 -4.35
CA CYS A 605 -10.22 -6.38 -3.22
C CYS A 605 -11.73 -6.62 -3.37
N TRP A 606 -12.14 -7.89 -3.45
CA TRP A 606 -13.52 -8.29 -3.22
C TRP A 606 -13.66 -8.91 -1.82
N THR A 607 -14.13 -8.15 -0.83
CA THR A 607 -14.51 -6.71 -0.83
C THR A 607 -13.68 -5.92 0.18
N TYR A 608 -13.81 -4.59 0.20
CA TYR A 608 -13.24 -3.80 1.31
C TYR A 608 -14.00 -4.04 2.62
N ALA A 609 -15.33 -4.03 2.57
CA ALA A 609 -16.22 -4.22 3.72
C ALA A 609 -17.03 -5.51 3.60
N GLY A 610 -17.09 -6.29 4.67
CA GLY A 610 -17.93 -7.49 4.73
C GLY A 610 -19.42 -7.14 4.67
N TYR A 611 -20.22 -7.94 3.96
CA TYR A 611 -21.66 -7.71 3.80
C TYR A 611 -22.51 -8.32 4.92
N ARG A 612 -21.90 -9.10 5.83
CA ARG A 612 -22.54 -9.62 7.06
C ARG A 612 -21.60 -9.48 8.26
N PRO A 613 -22.12 -9.22 9.48
CA PRO A 613 -21.30 -9.12 10.68
C PRO A 613 -20.43 -10.35 10.98
N GLU A 614 -20.91 -11.55 10.67
CA GLU A 614 -20.22 -12.82 10.88
C GLU A 614 -19.10 -13.12 9.85
N SER A 615 -19.03 -12.34 8.76
CA SER A 615 -18.05 -12.49 7.68
C SER A 615 -17.41 -11.14 7.38
N PRO A 616 -16.65 -10.55 8.32
CA PRO A 616 -15.99 -9.29 8.09
C PRO A 616 -14.88 -9.44 7.05
N SER A 617 -14.65 -8.39 6.28
CA SER A 617 -13.57 -8.36 5.29
C SER A 617 -12.35 -7.62 5.83
N LEU A 618 -11.75 -6.71 5.07
CA LEU A 618 -10.71 -5.82 5.56
C LEU A 618 -11.27 -4.90 6.65
N ILE A 619 -12.48 -4.38 6.45
CA ILE A 619 -13.25 -3.77 7.53
C ILE A 619 -14.50 -4.60 7.87
N THR A 620 -14.92 -4.49 9.12
CA THR A 620 -16.24 -4.95 9.56
C THR A 620 -17.34 -4.10 8.91
N ALA A 621 -18.59 -4.59 8.96
CA ALA A 621 -19.73 -3.86 8.41
C ALA A 621 -19.93 -2.47 9.05
N ASP A 622 -19.49 -2.27 10.30
CA ASP A 622 -19.51 -1.01 11.07
C ASP A 622 -18.21 -0.18 10.96
N GLY A 623 -17.28 -0.55 10.07
CA GLY A 623 -16.14 0.32 9.72
C GLY A 623 -14.85 0.07 10.51
N LYS A 624 -14.77 -0.95 11.36
CA LYS A 624 -13.56 -1.27 12.11
C LYS A 624 -12.60 -2.11 11.27
N ARG A 625 -11.32 -1.72 11.26
CA ARG A 625 -10.25 -2.49 10.61
C ARG A 625 -10.10 -3.86 11.27
N THR A 626 -10.00 -4.91 10.46
CA THR A 626 -9.66 -6.26 10.90
C THR A 626 -8.16 -6.52 10.73
N ASN A 627 -7.67 -7.65 11.23
CA ASN A 627 -6.28 -8.07 10.97
C ASN A 627 -5.98 -8.19 9.46
N ALA A 628 -6.97 -8.61 8.66
CA ALA A 628 -6.82 -8.72 7.21
C ALA A 628 -6.52 -7.36 6.54
N TRP A 629 -7.03 -6.25 7.10
CA TRP A 629 -6.69 -4.90 6.59
C TRP A 629 -5.22 -4.58 6.77
N TYR A 630 -4.63 -4.90 7.92
CA TYR A 630 -3.22 -4.64 8.18
C TYR A 630 -2.32 -5.56 7.36
N ASP A 631 -2.69 -6.83 7.23
CA ASP A 631 -2.01 -7.82 6.39
C ASP A 631 -2.01 -7.36 4.91
N ALA A 632 -3.18 -6.96 4.39
CA ALA A 632 -3.33 -6.46 3.04
C ALA A 632 -2.55 -5.14 2.82
N ALA A 633 -2.68 -4.19 3.75
CA ALA A 633 -2.01 -2.89 3.66
C ALA A 633 -0.48 -3.00 3.64
N THR A 634 0.07 -3.98 4.36
CA THR A 634 1.51 -4.27 4.33
C THR A 634 1.94 -4.68 2.93
N VAL A 635 1.27 -5.67 2.35
CA VAL A 635 1.56 -6.17 0.99
C VAL A 635 1.33 -5.10 -0.08
N PHE A 636 0.25 -4.33 0.01
CA PHE A 636 -0.07 -3.28 -0.96
C PHE A 636 0.98 -2.17 -1.00
N LYS A 637 1.54 -1.82 0.16
CA LYS A 637 2.66 -0.88 0.24
C LYS A 637 3.95 -1.45 -0.36
N GLU A 638 4.21 -2.75 -0.21
CA GLU A 638 5.34 -3.43 -0.88
C GLU A 638 5.18 -3.39 -2.41
N ILE A 639 3.99 -3.72 -2.91
CA ILE A 639 3.68 -3.71 -4.36
C ILE A 639 3.80 -2.31 -4.95
N ARG A 640 3.33 -1.28 -4.23
CA ARG A 640 3.46 0.11 -4.68
C ARG A 640 4.92 0.51 -4.92
N LYS A 641 5.87 0.00 -4.14
CA LYS A 641 7.30 0.31 -4.31
C LYS A 641 7.90 -0.27 -5.58
N ILE A 642 7.39 -1.39 -6.08
CA ILE A 642 7.87 -2.02 -7.33
C ILE A 642 7.16 -1.52 -8.58
N SER A 643 6.06 -0.78 -8.43
CA SER A 643 5.17 -0.42 -9.53
C SER A 643 5.89 0.31 -10.67
N ASP A 644 6.68 1.34 -10.35
CA ASP A 644 7.38 2.14 -11.36
C ASP A 644 8.40 1.32 -12.14
N ALA A 645 9.08 0.38 -11.48
CA ALA A 645 9.97 -0.56 -12.14
C ALA A 645 9.17 -1.51 -13.03
N PHE A 646 8.11 -2.13 -12.48
CA PHE A 646 7.28 -3.13 -13.14
C PHE A 646 6.68 -2.62 -14.46
N VAL A 647 6.13 -1.41 -14.49
CA VAL A 647 5.44 -0.87 -15.67
C VAL A 647 6.35 -0.49 -16.83
N ARG A 648 7.68 -0.47 -16.64
CA ARG A 648 8.65 -0.31 -17.73
C ARG A 648 8.75 -1.54 -18.61
N TYR A 649 8.20 -2.67 -18.18
CA TYR A 649 8.27 -3.92 -18.89
C TYR A 649 6.90 -4.37 -19.41
N LYS A 650 6.92 -5.15 -20.50
CA LYS A 650 5.77 -5.84 -21.07
C LYS A 650 5.86 -7.32 -20.72
N ASN A 651 4.78 -7.87 -20.16
CA ASN A 651 4.69 -9.31 -19.88
C ASN A 651 4.66 -10.11 -21.20
N VAL A 652 5.45 -11.18 -21.27
CA VAL A 652 5.50 -12.10 -22.41
C VAL A 652 4.94 -13.49 -22.08
N GLY A 653 4.40 -13.66 -20.87
CA GLY A 653 3.92 -14.92 -20.32
C GLY A 653 4.64 -15.30 -19.03
N ALA A 654 4.38 -16.50 -18.54
CA ALA A 654 5.03 -17.05 -17.34
C ALA A 654 5.59 -18.45 -17.61
N LEU A 655 6.58 -18.84 -16.81
CA LEU A 655 7.18 -20.16 -16.73
C LEU A 655 6.81 -20.80 -15.39
N ALA A 656 6.58 -22.11 -15.40
CA ALA A 656 6.46 -22.91 -14.19
C ALA A 656 7.75 -23.74 -14.01
N HIS A 657 8.39 -23.63 -12.85
CA HIS A 657 9.56 -24.43 -12.50
C HIS A 657 9.15 -25.47 -11.45
N ASN A 658 9.61 -26.71 -11.60
CA ASN A 658 9.26 -27.85 -10.74
C ASN A 658 7.76 -27.99 -10.45
N CYS A 659 6.93 -27.75 -11.46
CA CYS A 659 5.51 -28.03 -11.39
C CYS A 659 5.29 -29.55 -11.44
N THR A 660 4.67 -30.09 -10.40
CA THR A 660 4.41 -31.54 -10.26
C THR A 660 2.91 -31.81 -10.09
N ASP A 661 2.53 -33.09 -9.99
CA ASP A 661 1.15 -33.47 -9.66
C ASP A 661 0.72 -33.05 -8.25
N ASP A 662 1.67 -32.81 -7.35
CA ASP A 662 1.41 -32.30 -5.99
C ASP A 662 1.16 -30.79 -5.95
N THR A 663 1.44 -30.07 -7.05
CA THR A 663 1.19 -28.63 -7.20
C THR A 663 0.26 -28.33 -8.38
N PRO A 664 -0.97 -28.88 -8.39
CA PRO A 664 -1.85 -28.76 -9.55
C PRO A 664 -2.19 -27.30 -9.87
N TYR A 665 -2.30 -26.45 -8.84
CA TYR A 665 -2.58 -25.01 -8.93
C TYR A 665 -1.52 -24.20 -9.69
N LEU A 666 -0.30 -24.76 -9.90
CA LEU A 666 0.78 -24.17 -10.69
C LEU A 666 0.73 -24.60 -12.16
N LYS A 667 -0.14 -25.54 -12.55
CA LYS A 667 -0.27 -25.98 -13.94
C LYS A 667 -1.05 -24.94 -14.75
N PHE A 668 -0.55 -24.63 -15.93
CA PHE A 668 -1.23 -23.78 -16.92
C PHE A 668 -0.77 -24.12 -18.34
N SER A 669 -1.60 -23.78 -19.32
CA SER A 669 -1.40 -24.02 -20.73
C SER A 669 -0.38 -23.05 -21.34
N ASN A 670 0.36 -23.51 -22.34
CA ASN A 670 1.34 -22.72 -23.10
C ASN A 670 2.36 -21.92 -22.26
N PRO A 671 3.01 -22.52 -21.24
CA PRO A 671 4.03 -21.82 -20.47
C PRO A 671 5.21 -21.41 -21.36
N VAL A 672 5.84 -20.30 -21.01
CA VAL A 672 7.12 -19.88 -21.61
C VAL A 672 8.13 -21.00 -21.39
N GLN A 673 8.60 -21.61 -22.48
CA GLN A 673 9.49 -22.76 -22.43
C GLN A 673 10.94 -22.38 -22.10
N ALA A 674 11.38 -21.22 -22.59
CA ALA A 674 12.69 -20.67 -22.33
C ALA A 674 12.62 -19.13 -22.37
N PHE A 675 13.33 -18.49 -21.46
CA PHE A 675 13.49 -17.05 -21.42
C PHE A 675 15.00 -16.73 -21.44
N PRO A 676 15.55 -16.12 -22.51
CA PRO A 676 17.00 -16.04 -22.73
C PRO A 676 17.83 -15.49 -21.57
N THR A 677 17.26 -14.59 -20.77
CA THR A 677 17.90 -14.03 -19.58
C THR A 677 18.19 -15.08 -18.52
N ILE A 678 17.39 -16.14 -18.43
CA ILE A 678 17.58 -17.22 -17.47
C ILE A 678 18.48 -18.29 -18.10
N GLU A 679 19.75 -18.30 -17.72
CA GLU A 679 20.71 -19.32 -18.17
C GLU A 679 20.53 -20.63 -17.39
N GLN A 680 20.27 -20.53 -16.09
CA GLN A 680 20.08 -21.68 -15.22
C GLN A 680 19.25 -21.34 -13.97
N ILE A 681 18.37 -22.25 -13.58
CA ILE A 681 17.65 -22.25 -12.30
C ILE A 681 18.13 -23.44 -11.48
N GLN A 682 18.54 -23.21 -10.24
CA GLN A 682 18.77 -24.25 -9.23
C GLN A 682 17.81 -24.00 -8.07
N CYS A 683 16.76 -24.79 -8.04
CA CYS A 683 15.72 -24.81 -7.02
C CYS A 683 15.02 -26.16 -7.15
N ASP A 684 14.77 -26.85 -6.03
CA ASP A 684 14.01 -28.11 -6.01
C ASP A 684 12.51 -27.87 -5.77
N ASP A 685 12.14 -26.64 -5.45
CA ASP A 685 10.78 -26.23 -5.11
C ASP A 685 10.01 -25.62 -6.29
N PRO A 686 8.66 -25.70 -6.26
CA PRO A 686 7.79 -25.12 -7.27
C PRO A 686 7.91 -23.59 -7.29
N LEU A 687 8.16 -23.02 -8.47
CA LEU A 687 8.18 -21.57 -8.69
C LEU A 687 7.27 -21.18 -9.84
N LEU A 688 6.62 -20.03 -9.70
CA LEU A 688 6.02 -19.31 -10.81
C LEU A 688 6.94 -18.14 -11.17
N ILE A 689 7.32 -18.08 -12.45
CA ILE A 689 8.24 -17.06 -12.96
C ILE A 689 7.55 -16.27 -14.06
N GLY A 690 7.14 -15.04 -13.79
CA GLY A 690 6.65 -14.14 -14.84
C GLY A 690 7.82 -13.58 -15.65
N CYS A 691 7.71 -13.57 -16.98
CA CYS A 691 8.76 -13.12 -17.89
C CYS A 691 8.38 -11.79 -18.55
N PHE A 692 9.30 -10.83 -18.57
CA PHE A 692 9.03 -9.49 -19.08
C PHE A 692 10.18 -8.92 -19.90
N THR A 693 9.85 -8.20 -20.97
CA THR A 693 10.82 -7.46 -21.80
C THR A 693 10.62 -5.97 -21.61
N ALA A 694 11.69 -5.18 -21.55
CA ALA A 694 11.59 -3.74 -21.43
C ALA A 694 10.81 -3.16 -22.63
N LYS A 695 10.00 -2.13 -22.38
CA LYS A 695 9.35 -1.35 -23.43
C LYS A 695 10.39 -0.57 -24.26
N ASP A 696 11.44 -0.10 -23.57
CA ASP A 696 12.55 0.64 -24.14
C ASP A 696 13.89 -0.05 -23.84
N GLY A 697 14.67 -0.37 -24.88
CA GLY A 697 15.99 -1.00 -24.75
C GLY A 697 15.96 -2.54 -24.58
N PRO A 698 17.12 -3.17 -24.34
CA PRO A 698 17.26 -4.63 -24.32
C PRO A 698 16.97 -5.28 -22.94
N GLY A 699 16.69 -4.48 -21.91
CA GLY A 699 16.53 -4.97 -20.54
C GLY A 699 15.36 -5.96 -20.40
N THR A 700 15.42 -6.79 -19.37
CA THR A 700 14.37 -7.76 -19.03
C THR A 700 14.04 -7.71 -17.55
N ALA A 701 12.89 -8.25 -17.18
CA ALA A 701 12.54 -8.45 -15.79
C ALA A 701 11.86 -9.80 -15.58
N LEU A 702 11.93 -10.28 -14.34
CA LEU A 702 11.32 -11.50 -13.86
C LEU A 702 10.51 -11.18 -12.61
N THR A 703 9.35 -11.79 -12.47
CA THR A 703 8.80 -12.01 -11.11
C THR A 703 9.09 -13.45 -10.74
N ILE A 704 9.42 -13.73 -9.48
CA ILE A 704 9.72 -15.09 -9.01
C ILE A 704 8.95 -15.31 -7.72
N VAL A 705 8.05 -16.28 -7.74
CA VAL A 705 7.12 -16.55 -6.64
C VAL A 705 7.36 -17.93 -6.09
N ASN A 706 7.45 -18.03 -4.76
CA ASN A 706 7.45 -19.32 -4.08
C ASN A 706 6.04 -19.92 -4.17
N MET A 707 5.91 -21.00 -4.94
CA MET A 707 4.64 -21.69 -5.16
C MET A 707 4.52 -22.97 -4.33
N SER A 708 5.34 -23.13 -3.29
CA SER A 708 5.16 -24.21 -2.33
C SER A 708 3.79 -24.06 -1.67
N GLU A 709 3.13 -25.18 -1.36
CA GLU A 709 1.82 -25.14 -0.71
C GLU A 709 1.87 -24.28 0.56
N LEU A 710 0.92 -23.35 0.66
CA LEU A 710 0.93 -22.30 1.70
C LEU A 710 0.84 -22.87 3.12
N GLU A 711 0.27 -24.07 3.26
CA GLU A 711 0.20 -24.81 4.53
C GLU A 711 1.57 -25.35 4.97
N ALA A 712 2.46 -25.69 4.02
CA ALA A 712 3.78 -26.23 4.31
C ALA A 712 4.71 -25.18 4.94
N VAL A 713 4.44 -23.89 4.71
CA VAL A 713 5.20 -22.77 5.28
C VAL A 713 6.69 -22.95 4.99
N LYS A 714 6.98 -23.28 3.74
CA LYS A 714 8.33 -23.55 3.29
C LYS A 714 8.99 -22.27 2.76
N THR A 715 10.18 -21.96 3.27
CA THR A 715 11.09 -20.98 2.67
C THR A 715 11.88 -21.66 1.56
N VAL A 716 11.93 -21.03 0.40
CA VAL A 716 12.63 -21.56 -0.78
C VAL A 716 13.91 -20.77 -1.04
N GLN A 717 14.99 -21.50 -1.33
CA GLN A 717 16.25 -20.92 -1.76
C GLN A 717 16.38 -21.10 -3.27
N VAL A 718 16.40 -19.98 -4.00
CA VAL A 718 16.51 -19.97 -5.46
C VAL A 718 17.89 -19.46 -5.82
N ARG A 719 18.67 -20.28 -6.55
CA ARG A 719 19.91 -19.83 -7.19
C ARG A 719 19.67 -19.68 -8.69
N LEU A 720 19.92 -18.48 -9.22
CA LEU A 720 19.69 -18.15 -10.63
C LEU A 720 20.99 -17.73 -11.28
N LYS A 721 21.28 -18.29 -12.44
CA LYS A 721 22.29 -17.72 -13.33
C LYS A 721 21.58 -16.91 -14.39
N LEU A 722 21.87 -15.61 -14.42
CA LEU A 722 21.17 -14.63 -15.26
C LEU A 722 22.15 -13.98 -16.23
N GLY A 723 21.79 -13.96 -17.51
CA GLY A 723 22.54 -13.31 -18.58
C GLY A 723 22.26 -11.81 -18.60
N GLY A 724 23.11 -11.04 -17.93
CA GLY A 724 23.03 -9.58 -17.86
C GLY A 724 24.23 -8.96 -17.13
N THR A 725 24.36 -7.64 -17.24
CA THR A 725 25.46 -6.86 -16.63
C THR A 725 25.14 -6.37 -15.23
N GLN A 726 23.86 -6.13 -14.95
CA GLN A 726 23.37 -5.75 -13.63
C GLN A 726 22.08 -6.50 -13.31
N VAL A 727 22.00 -7.03 -12.09
CA VAL A 727 20.80 -7.69 -11.56
C VAL A 727 20.33 -6.94 -10.32
N VAL A 728 19.06 -6.56 -10.31
CA VAL A 728 18.43 -5.83 -9.21
C VAL A 728 17.21 -6.60 -8.74
N ALA A 729 17.15 -6.97 -7.47
CA ALA A 729 16.00 -7.61 -6.87
C ALA A 729 15.23 -6.64 -5.96
N TRP A 730 13.93 -6.88 -5.82
CA TRP A 730 13.01 -6.08 -5.02
C TRP A 730 12.30 -6.89 -3.92
N PRO A 731 13.02 -7.59 -3.01
CA PRO A 731 12.40 -8.33 -1.91
C PRO A 731 11.58 -7.36 -1.04
N ARG A 732 10.29 -7.68 -0.82
CA ARG A 732 9.35 -6.82 -0.08
C ARG A 732 9.31 -5.37 -0.58
N GLY A 733 9.54 -5.20 -1.88
CA GLY A 733 9.56 -3.91 -2.55
C GLY A 733 10.78 -3.03 -2.25
N GLU A 734 11.81 -3.55 -1.60
CA GLU A 734 13.06 -2.81 -1.35
C GLU A 734 14.09 -3.12 -2.44
N ARG A 735 14.70 -2.09 -3.03
CA ARG A 735 15.63 -2.24 -4.16
C ARG A 735 17.03 -2.68 -3.71
N PHE A 736 17.49 -3.84 -4.15
CA PHE A 736 18.84 -4.35 -3.90
C PHE A 736 19.55 -4.72 -5.20
N VAL A 737 20.78 -4.23 -5.40
CA VAL A 737 21.66 -4.72 -6.46
C VAL A 737 22.28 -6.03 -5.97
N LEU A 738 22.03 -7.12 -6.69
CA LEU A 738 22.58 -8.43 -6.32
C LEU A 738 23.98 -8.62 -6.90
N ALA A 739 24.84 -9.25 -6.12
CA ALA A 739 26.13 -9.75 -6.59
C ALA A 739 26.05 -11.27 -6.79
N PRO A 740 26.62 -11.81 -7.87
CA PRO A 740 26.68 -13.25 -8.05
C PRO A 740 27.71 -13.88 -7.11
N ASP A 741 27.51 -15.15 -6.78
CA ASP A 741 28.49 -15.97 -6.08
C ASP A 741 29.68 -16.36 -7.00
N ALA A 742 30.62 -17.13 -6.46
CA ALA A 742 31.82 -17.56 -7.19
C ALA A 742 31.52 -18.40 -8.44
N ASP A 743 30.35 -19.05 -8.50
CA ASP A 743 29.90 -19.87 -9.63
C ASP A 743 29.02 -19.06 -10.62
N GLY A 744 28.77 -17.77 -10.32
CA GLY A 744 27.97 -16.87 -11.13
C GLY A 744 26.48 -16.86 -10.80
N PHE A 745 26.06 -17.41 -9.65
CA PHE A 745 24.64 -17.46 -9.27
C PHE A 745 24.24 -16.33 -8.34
N TYR A 746 23.05 -15.78 -8.57
CA TYR A 746 22.35 -14.88 -7.67
C TYR A 746 21.47 -15.71 -6.74
N LEU A 747 21.58 -15.48 -5.43
CA LEU A 747 20.78 -16.15 -4.41
C LEU A 747 19.57 -15.30 -4.02
N LEU A 748 18.39 -15.92 -4.00
CA LEU A 748 17.16 -15.35 -3.48
C LEU A 748 16.59 -16.27 -2.41
N THR A 749 16.18 -15.70 -1.29
CA THR A 749 15.44 -16.40 -0.23
C THR A 749 13.99 -15.94 -0.28
N LEU A 750 13.08 -16.88 -0.54
CA LEU A 750 11.65 -16.61 -0.70
C LEU A 750 10.87 -17.33 0.42
N PRO A 751 10.48 -16.62 1.49
CA PRO A 751 9.52 -17.12 2.49
C PRO A 751 8.22 -17.67 1.88
N PRO A 752 7.37 -18.32 2.68
CA PRO A 752 6.09 -18.86 2.20
C PRO A 752 5.20 -17.76 1.62
N GLY A 753 4.71 -17.99 0.41
CA GLY A 753 3.88 -17.02 -0.30
C GLY A 753 4.61 -15.77 -0.78
N ASP A 754 5.93 -15.69 -0.61
CA ASP A 754 6.71 -14.53 -1.02
C ASP A 754 6.97 -14.52 -2.53
N GLY A 755 7.17 -13.32 -3.05
CA GLY A 755 7.51 -13.07 -4.43
C GLY A 755 8.44 -11.88 -4.57
N VAL A 756 9.24 -11.85 -5.64
CA VAL A 756 10.22 -10.80 -5.88
C VAL A 756 10.21 -10.37 -7.34
N LEU A 757 10.31 -9.07 -7.59
CA LEU A 757 10.64 -8.52 -8.92
C LEU A 757 12.16 -8.48 -9.06
N VAL A 758 12.68 -8.97 -10.19
CA VAL A 758 14.11 -8.96 -10.54
C VAL A 758 14.27 -8.29 -11.90
N GLU A 759 15.03 -7.20 -11.97
CA GLU A 759 15.40 -6.50 -13.19
C GLU A 759 16.80 -6.94 -13.65
N VAL A 760 16.98 -7.12 -14.95
CA VAL A 760 18.24 -7.54 -15.56
C VAL A 760 18.55 -6.62 -16.75
N GLU A 761 19.68 -5.92 -16.68
CA GLU A 761 20.17 -4.98 -17.71
C GLU A 761 21.27 -5.55 -18.61
#